data_AF-A0A484FCX8-F1
#
_entry.id   AF-A0A484FCX8-F1
#
_cell.length_a   1.000
_cell.length_b   1.000
_cell.length_c   1.000
_cell.angle_alpha   90.00
_cell.angle_beta   90.00
_cell.angle_gamma   90.00
#
_symmetry.space_group_name_H-M   'P 1'
#
loop_
_entity.id
_entity.type
_entity.pdbx_description
1 polymer ?
#
loop_
_entity_poly.entity_id
_entity_poly.type
_entity_poly.pdbx_seq_one_letter_code
_entity_poly.pdbx_strand_id
1 'polypeptide(L)'
;MHIFWLAFILAVSQVDALQHGSITELAKKHHSSREPPRPAGDASENHTRSERPTHKYNFTLNGFCCRRARANPHAPPAEPTPSRILHIYLDDFWDDRFEFINNEWEMLPWDVSPEPMDICGMDSVGSWVKRSRAGKWELKDKWPVDSWPPSFDAALLVWKYKWCKYTTRKGDDDYGTFQCEGLDPFPCERDEAYQKEYMLRCDRPRMLKNKEYIPVKPKRSETSSVFEDLLKQPSLEARKAKLKERISELSLLDFDPGVFDNELLRQNIIVKPDQENLEKRTRRGKGNITEGTYDGTQAAITHTYKKIERSFESYFDVLQIEPTLPRFIELTFKREIYQYSPFPYNAKGNLTYPPHLQWIPPSDRVSQLQIFNALGFAETAVMIQQVIPDTILHRQEDWIFNKLDTIIGGRPQAGPTIADCERYNRWHRKSGTDIERGTNIGLLPDWHSDRRFAEQSFTGTNPTTIEKVPKDLLKEFIDTAKRTGYDYWAKTLDLLNPSCLYVQDCRYFREAAGIEADETMHYKEPVSDDNWACAAVTLFQLHTDGKLHPVAIVCDYKSSMANSVTIFNRRHRPSDPSVFEKEDWPWRYAKTCAQVSDWFRHEVGIHLTRAHFIEESVIVATHRTIPMEHIVYKLLQPHWYKTLSLNAAARETLVPQVIKDLVGLSPDQCMKYMAYEFENFDYQQNYVPNDLAHRGFPSTKAGLEDKRYKNYAYAKNILSMWHVIRRYVKGMLLTAYDEDRADEAVREDLYIQEWCKEAQTNGRIKNFPTIRSLDDLCDAVTMSIHIAAPFHTTVNYLQNFYQAFVIAKPPMLCQNLPRTLDELLGYTEADFVKSLPIGRQREWLLAAQVPWLLSFKVASDRSLIAFAQSQWRATPRWEKKVKAVSEQFYDELRELEVEFVVTSMTMDKGSIPYMVMDPSNCAVSILI
;
A
#
# COMPACT_ATOMS: atom_id res chain seq x y z
N MET A 1 -25.96 16.08 29.43
CA MET A 1 -25.47 16.66 30.71
C MET A 1 -24.94 15.61 31.68
N HIS A 2 -25.72 14.63 32.18
CA HIS A 2 -25.26 13.73 33.27
C HIS A 2 -23.89 13.02 33.07
N ILE A 3 -23.51 12.66 31.84
CA ILE A 3 -22.20 12.05 31.55
C ILE A 3 -21.02 12.97 31.92
N PHE A 4 -21.15 14.29 31.70
CA PHE A 4 -20.12 15.27 32.08
C PHE A 4 -19.94 15.37 33.61
N TRP A 5 -21.00 15.15 34.38
CA TRP A 5 -20.93 15.21 35.85
C TRP A 5 -20.17 14.02 36.44
N LEU A 6 -20.33 12.83 35.85
CA LEU A 6 -19.56 11.63 36.20
C LEU A 6 -18.06 11.78 35.86
N ALA A 7 -17.73 12.36 34.70
CA ALA A 7 -16.35 12.64 34.33
C ALA A 7 -15.67 13.63 35.30
N PHE A 8 -16.39 14.66 35.77
CA PHE A 8 -15.86 15.64 36.71
C PHE A 8 -15.58 15.05 38.10
N ILE A 9 -16.45 14.18 38.62
CA ILE A 9 -16.23 13.48 39.90
C ILE A 9 -15.01 12.54 39.83
N LEU A 10 -14.81 11.85 38.71
CA LEU A 10 -13.64 10.99 38.50
C LEU A 10 -12.34 11.79 38.40
N ALA A 11 -12.36 12.96 37.76
CA ALA A 11 -11.20 13.85 37.69
C ALA A 11 -10.81 14.41 39.06
N VAL A 12 -11.77 14.88 39.87
CA VAL A 12 -11.49 15.44 41.21
C VAL A 12 -10.94 14.37 42.16
N SER A 13 -11.52 13.16 42.16
CA SER A 13 -11.10 12.09 43.07
C SER A 13 -9.71 11.51 42.78
N GLN A 14 -9.14 11.70 41.58
CA GLN A 14 -7.73 11.38 41.30
C GLN A 14 -6.74 12.44 41.80
N VAL A 15 -7.16 13.70 42.01
CA VAL A 15 -6.27 14.77 42.50
C VAL A 15 -6.05 14.66 44.00
N ASP A 16 -7.10 14.42 44.79
CA ASP A 16 -7.00 14.25 46.25
C ASP A 16 -6.09 13.06 46.64
N ALA A 17 -6.15 11.98 45.85
CA ALA A 17 -5.34 10.78 46.05
C ALA A 17 -3.83 11.05 45.93
N LEU A 18 -3.42 12.01 45.10
CA LEU A 18 -2.02 12.36 44.88
C LEU A 18 -1.46 13.41 45.85
N GLN A 19 -2.32 14.23 46.49
CA GLN A 19 -1.87 15.23 47.47
C GLN A 19 -1.76 14.68 48.91
N HIS A 20 -2.52 13.65 49.28
CA HIS A 20 -2.50 13.09 50.64
C HIS A 20 -1.54 11.90 50.86
N GLY A 21 -0.90 11.36 49.81
CA GLY A 21 -0.03 10.18 49.91
C GLY A 21 1.40 10.41 50.47
N SER A 22 1.84 11.65 50.69
CA SER A 22 3.29 11.97 50.78
C SER A 22 3.80 12.46 52.17
N ILE A 23 2.95 12.55 53.19
CA ILE A 23 3.30 13.27 54.45
C ILE A 23 3.23 12.39 55.73
N THR A 24 2.75 11.14 55.65
CA THR A 24 2.34 10.36 56.84
C THR A 24 3.21 9.16 57.25
N GLU A 25 4.28 8.80 56.54
CA GLU A 25 5.17 7.66 56.92
C GLU A 25 6.61 8.02 57.33
N LEU A 26 6.98 9.31 57.43
CA LEU A 26 8.33 9.72 57.88
C LEU A 26 8.47 10.01 59.39
N ALA A 27 7.49 9.58 60.22
CA ALA A 27 7.43 9.98 61.63
C ALA A 27 6.99 8.88 62.62
N LYS A 28 7.42 7.61 62.46
CA LYS A 28 7.09 6.55 63.45
C LYS A 28 7.96 5.27 63.49
N LYS A 29 9.29 5.38 63.66
CA LYS A 29 10.14 4.34 64.31
C LYS A 29 11.61 4.79 64.46
N HIS A 30 12.01 5.29 65.64
CA HIS A 30 13.35 5.05 66.24
C HIS A 30 13.51 5.73 67.62
N HIS A 31 12.90 5.15 68.66
CA HIS A 31 13.31 5.17 70.07
C HIS A 31 12.67 3.90 70.68
N SER A 32 13.28 3.17 71.64
CA SER A 32 14.32 3.57 72.59
C SER A 32 15.41 2.51 72.87
N SER A 33 16.62 3.02 73.15
CA SER A 33 17.64 2.54 74.11
C SER A 33 17.71 1.09 74.61
N ARG A 34 18.92 0.50 74.59
CA ARG A 34 19.85 0.49 75.75
C ARG A 34 21.29 0.14 75.35
N GLU A 35 22.21 0.21 76.32
CA GLU A 35 23.66 0.46 76.13
C GLU A 35 24.57 -0.72 76.61
N PRO A 36 25.91 -0.64 76.77
CA PRO A 36 26.84 -1.59 76.12
C PRO A 36 27.61 -2.52 77.10
N PRO A 37 28.62 -3.28 76.64
CA PRO A 37 30.01 -2.80 76.86
C PRO A 37 31.01 -3.06 75.70
N ARG A 38 32.27 -2.63 75.93
CA ARG A 38 33.48 -2.75 75.06
C ARG A 38 34.38 -3.94 75.52
N PRO A 39 35.68 -4.08 75.12
CA PRO A 39 36.26 -4.28 73.77
C PRO A 39 37.33 -5.41 73.68
N ALA A 40 37.63 -5.88 72.46
CA ALA A 40 38.90 -6.50 72.01
C ALA A 40 38.87 -6.61 70.46
N GLY A 41 39.96 -6.78 69.70
CA GLY A 41 41.40 -6.84 69.97
C GLY A 41 42.14 -7.42 68.75
N ASP A 42 43.38 -6.96 68.47
CA ASP A 42 44.30 -7.41 67.40
C ASP A 42 43.81 -7.26 65.92
N ALA A 43 44.57 -6.75 64.93
CA ALA A 43 45.95 -6.97 64.44
C ALA A 43 46.05 -8.15 63.43
N SER A 44 46.84 -8.13 62.34
CA SER A 44 47.87 -7.18 61.89
C SER A 44 48.08 -7.19 60.35
N GLU A 45 48.63 -6.07 59.81
CA GLU A 45 49.65 -6.00 58.74
C GLU A 45 49.37 -6.50 57.28
N ASN A 46 49.99 -5.98 56.20
CA ASN A 46 51.07 -4.97 56.11
C ASN A 46 51.08 -4.09 54.84
N HIS A 47 51.76 -2.93 54.94
CA HIS A 47 52.45 -2.07 53.94
C HIS A 47 51.98 -2.00 52.44
N THR A 48 51.95 -0.85 51.73
CA THR A 48 52.41 0.57 51.93
C THR A 48 51.65 1.51 50.91
N ARG A 49 51.93 2.80 50.59
CA ARG A 49 53.05 3.76 50.80
C ARG A 49 52.57 5.26 50.72
N SER A 50 53.54 6.17 50.62
CA SER A 50 53.55 7.63 50.30
C SER A 50 53.04 8.01 48.89
N GLU A 51 52.67 9.24 48.49
CA GLU A 51 52.43 10.61 49.08
C GLU A 51 51.64 11.43 48.00
N ARG A 52 50.73 12.40 48.25
CA ARG A 52 50.83 13.85 48.68
C ARG A 52 51.86 14.71 47.89
N PRO A 53 51.73 16.07 47.81
CA PRO A 53 50.71 17.05 48.29
C PRO A 53 49.97 17.81 47.14
N THR A 54 48.73 18.35 47.21
CA THR A 54 48.07 19.48 47.94
C THR A 54 48.43 20.93 47.54
N HIS A 55 47.40 21.80 47.40
CA HIS A 55 47.38 23.30 47.56
C HIS A 55 47.88 24.19 46.37
N LYS A 56 47.46 25.47 46.14
CA LYS A 56 46.44 26.38 46.78
C LYS A 56 46.11 27.66 45.92
N TYR A 57 44.88 28.19 46.09
CA TYR A 57 44.48 29.63 46.20
C TYR A 57 44.38 30.67 45.02
N ASN A 58 43.43 31.62 45.22
CA ASN A 58 43.40 33.07 44.85
C ASN A 58 42.98 33.50 43.40
N PHE A 59 42.35 34.67 43.12
CA PHE A 59 41.90 35.84 43.95
C PHE A 59 40.88 36.81 43.27
N THR A 60 40.05 37.55 44.06
CA THR A 60 39.51 38.94 43.88
C THR A 60 38.70 39.39 42.61
N LEU A 61 37.98 40.55 42.56
CA LEU A 61 36.97 41.23 43.45
C LEU A 61 36.40 42.50 42.72
N ASN A 62 35.36 43.14 43.30
CA ASN A 62 34.71 44.45 42.97
C ASN A 62 33.72 44.49 41.77
N GLY A 63 32.63 45.26 41.81
CA GLY A 63 32.09 46.13 42.88
C GLY A 63 30.76 46.85 42.53
N PHE A 64 30.18 47.59 43.50
CA PHE A 64 28.87 48.30 43.49
C PHE A 64 27.61 47.37 43.48
N CYS A 65 26.63 47.40 44.41
CA CYS A 65 26.15 48.35 45.44
C CYS A 65 25.34 49.54 44.86
N CYS A 66 24.12 49.90 45.30
CA CYS A 66 23.31 49.54 46.50
C CYS A 66 21.84 49.20 46.06
N ARG A 67 20.75 49.05 46.84
CA ARG A 67 20.42 49.29 48.28
C ARG A 67 19.36 48.25 48.77
N ARG A 68 18.42 48.62 49.67
CA ARG A 68 17.31 47.77 50.21
C ARG A 68 16.13 48.62 50.72
N ALA A 69 14.93 48.02 50.79
CA ALA A 69 13.90 48.30 51.81
C ALA A 69 12.99 47.05 52.04
N ARG A 70 12.30 46.99 53.19
CA ARG A 70 11.23 46.03 53.60
C ARG A 70 10.07 46.89 54.20
N ALA A 71 8.85 46.44 54.54
CA ALA A 71 8.31 45.11 54.81
C ALA A 71 6.76 45.03 54.62
N ASN A 72 6.20 43.84 54.91
CA ASN A 72 4.79 43.37 54.96
C ASN A 72 3.91 44.06 56.05
N PRO A 73 2.60 43.74 56.28
CA PRO A 73 1.63 42.91 55.50
C PRO A 73 0.19 43.49 55.36
N HIS A 74 -0.69 42.87 54.54
CA HIS A 74 -2.05 42.36 54.90
C HIS A 74 -2.94 41.99 53.67
N ALA A 75 -3.58 40.80 53.74
CA ALA A 75 -4.77 40.30 52.97
C ALA A 75 -4.70 40.10 51.41
N PRO A 76 -5.17 38.94 50.88
CA PRO A 76 -5.33 38.64 49.44
C PRO A 76 -6.82 38.38 49.03
N PRO A 77 -7.16 37.92 47.80
CA PRO A 77 -6.54 38.13 46.48
C PRO A 77 -7.56 38.67 45.42
N ALA A 78 -7.06 39.02 44.22
CA ALA A 78 -7.84 39.00 42.98
C ALA A 78 -6.91 38.72 41.77
N GLU A 79 -7.21 37.69 40.97
CA GLU A 79 -6.41 37.32 39.80
C GLU A 79 -7.01 37.89 38.50
N PRO A 80 -6.17 38.41 37.58
CA PRO A 80 -6.51 38.55 36.17
C PRO A 80 -5.82 37.45 35.35
N THR A 81 -6.56 36.41 34.95
CA THR A 81 -6.05 35.32 34.10
C THR A 81 -5.91 35.76 32.63
N PRO A 82 -4.79 35.46 31.93
CA PRO A 82 -4.62 35.80 30.52
C PRO A 82 -5.14 34.68 29.60
N SER A 83 -6.45 34.62 29.36
CA SER A 83 -7.04 33.71 28.37
C SER A 83 -6.86 34.21 26.94
N ARG A 84 -5.80 33.74 26.26
CA ARG A 84 -5.63 33.90 24.80
C ARG A 84 -6.02 32.61 24.07
N ILE A 85 -7.31 32.41 23.89
CA ILE A 85 -7.85 31.41 22.97
C ILE A 85 -7.73 31.93 21.53
N LEU A 86 -7.33 31.06 20.61
CA LEU A 86 -7.17 31.36 19.20
C LEU A 86 -8.55 31.45 18.52
N HIS A 87 -9.03 32.68 18.27
CA HIS A 87 -10.20 32.89 17.42
C HIS A 87 -9.86 32.60 15.95
N ILE A 88 -10.28 31.43 15.48
CA ILE A 88 -10.32 31.11 14.05
C ILE A 88 -11.56 31.77 13.46
N TYR A 89 -11.39 32.49 12.34
CA TYR A 89 -12.52 33.06 11.59
C TYR A 89 -13.29 31.94 10.88
N LEU A 90 -14.58 31.86 11.15
CA LEU A 90 -15.58 31.28 10.26
C LEU A 90 -16.54 32.42 9.90
N ASP A 91 -16.50 32.86 8.64
CA ASP A 91 -17.44 33.85 8.10
C ASP A 91 -18.66 33.09 7.55
N ASP A 92 -19.68 32.89 8.39
CA ASP A 92 -20.96 32.30 7.97
C ASP A 92 -21.82 33.33 7.20
N PHE A 93 -22.35 32.93 6.05
CA PHE A 93 -23.08 33.82 5.13
C PHE A 93 -24.52 33.33 4.85
N TRP A 94 -25.38 33.47 5.87
CA TRP A 94 -26.84 33.46 5.79
C TRP A 94 -27.32 34.58 6.75
N ASP A 95 -28.39 35.34 6.49
CA ASP A 95 -29.61 35.04 5.74
C ASP A 95 -30.14 36.31 5.05
N ASP A 96 -30.98 36.17 4.01
CA ASP A 96 -31.90 37.21 3.54
C ASP A 96 -32.87 36.64 2.48
N ARG A 97 -34.18 36.55 2.81
CA ARG A 97 -35.26 36.19 1.87
C ARG A 97 -36.58 36.92 2.15
N PHE A 98 -36.59 38.24 2.00
CA PHE A 98 -37.80 39.07 2.16
C PHE A 98 -37.92 40.21 1.12
N GLU A 99 -38.60 39.94 -0.01
CA GLU A 99 -39.29 40.95 -0.84
C GLU A 99 -40.79 40.59 -0.79
N PHE A 100 -41.68 41.29 -0.07
CA PHE A 100 -42.07 42.71 -0.06
C PHE A 100 -43.02 43.09 -1.22
N ILE A 101 -44.23 42.53 -1.16
CA ILE A 101 -45.38 42.91 -1.99
C ILE A 101 -46.52 43.32 -1.04
N ASN A 102 -47.14 44.48 -1.27
CA ASN A 102 -48.31 44.99 -0.55
C ASN A 102 -48.16 45.15 0.99
N ASN A 103 -46.98 45.61 1.44
CA ASN A 103 -46.75 46.33 2.70
C ASN A 103 -46.90 45.62 4.07
N GLU A 104 -47.47 44.42 4.18
CA GLU A 104 -47.60 43.69 5.45
C GLU A 104 -47.17 42.20 5.33
N TRP A 105 -46.67 41.62 6.43
CA TRP A 105 -46.13 40.25 6.49
C TRP A 105 -46.86 39.43 7.56
N GLU A 106 -47.49 38.31 7.17
CA GLU A 106 -48.07 37.32 8.10
C GLU A 106 -47.70 35.88 7.72
N MET A 107 -47.67 34.99 8.72
CA MET A 107 -47.57 33.53 8.57
C MET A 107 -48.83 32.85 9.13
N LEU A 108 -49.45 31.92 8.39
CA LEU A 108 -50.37 30.93 8.97
C LEU A 108 -50.28 29.54 8.27
N PRO A 109 -50.75 28.44 8.91
CA PRO A 109 -50.42 27.07 8.51
C PRO A 109 -51.63 26.17 8.14
N TRP A 110 -51.32 24.95 7.69
CA TRP A 110 -52.11 23.69 7.64
C TRP A 110 -53.67 23.70 7.73
N ASP A 111 -54.25 23.18 6.63
CA ASP A 111 -55.40 22.24 6.55
C ASP A 111 -56.86 22.76 6.63
N VAL A 112 -57.78 21.89 6.17
CA VAL A 112 -59.27 21.95 6.17
C VAL A 112 -59.96 22.83 5.10
N SER A 113 -61.03 22.27 4.49
CA SER A 113 -61.87 22.87 3.43
C SER A 113 -63.19 23.49 3.94
N PRO A 114 -63.90 24.25 3.07
CA PRO A 114 -65.27 23.80 2.73
C PRO A 114 -65.69 24.01 1.25
N GLU A 115 -66.76 23.31 0.84
CA GLU A 115 -67.45 23.44 -0.46
C GLU A 115 -68.45 24.63 -0.51
N PRO A 116 -69.17 24.86 -1.65
CA PRO A 116 -70.51 24.24 -1.77
C PRO A 116 -70.99 23.76 -3.18
N MET A 117 -71.73 22.63 -3.17
CA MET A 117 -72.92 22.18 -3.97
C MET A 117 -73.36 22.97 -5.25
N ASP A 118 -73.85 22.36 -6.35
CA ASP A 118 -74.98 21.40 -6.54
C ASP A 118 -74.73 20.49 -7.79
N ILE A 119 -75.13 19.21 -7.95
CA ILE A 119 -76.30 18.36 -7.62
C ILE A 119 -77.33 18.20 -8.76
N CYS A 120 -77.39 16.97 -9.33
CA CYS A 120 -78.63 16.28 -9.76
C CYS A 120 -78.35 14.79 -10.10
N GLY A 121 -79.28 13.87 -9.78
CA GLY A 121 -79.27 12.45 -10.20
C GLY A 121 -80.35 12.13 -11.26
N MET A 122 -80.75 10.89 -11.58
CA MET A 122 -80.46 9.54 -11.03
C MET A 122 -81.07 8.47 -11.99
N ASP A 123 -80.47 7.26 -12.18
CA ASP A 123 -81.20 5.94 -12.22
C ASP A 123 -80.46 4.68 -12.79
N SER A 124 -80.28 3.69 -11.89
CA SER A 124 -80.59 2.23 -12.08
C SER A 124 -79.69 1.20 -12.85
N VAL A 125 -79.53 0.01 -12.22
CA VAL A 125 -79.13 -1.37 -12.71
C VAL A 125 -77.77 -1.55 -13.42
N GLY A 126 -76.87 -2.52 -13.12
CA GLY A 126 -76.80 -3.62 -12.12
C GLY A 126 -76.35 -4.98 -12.74
N SER A 127 -75.77 -6.00 -12.08
CA SER A 127 -75.03 -6.14 -10.79
C SER A 127 -74.62 -7.61 -10.52
N TRP A 128 -73.32 -8.00 -10.40
CA TRP A 128 -72.89 -9.42 -10.17
C TRP A 128 -71.81 -9.70 -9.08
N VAL A 129 -71.67 -8.87 -8.05
CA VAL A 129 -70.99 -9.24 -6.78
C VAL A 129 -71.89 -8.87 -5.61
N LYS A 130 -71.90 -9.63 -4.51
CA LYS A 130 -72.81 -9.37 -3.37
C LYS A 130 -72.07 -9.39 -2.02
N ARG A 131 -72.35 -8.39 -1.18
CA ARG A 131 -71.90 -8.33 0.22
C ARG A 131 -72.84 -9.16 1.10
N SER A 132 -72.29 -9.92 2.04
CA SER A 132 -73.09 -10.57 3.08
C SER A 132 -73.38 -9.60 4.23
N ARG A 133 -74.40 -9.88 5.06
CA ARG A 133 -74.78 -9.01 6.20
C ARG A 133 -73.71 -8.90 7.31
N ALA A 134 -72.61 -9.65 7.22
CA ALA A 134 -71.44 -9.55 8.10
C ALA A 134 -70.26 -8.75 7.48
N GLY A 135 -70.47 -8.09 6.34
CA GLY A 135 -69.56 -7.05 5.83
C GLY A 135 -68.46 -7.50 4.86
N LYS A 136 -68.24 -8.81 4.66
CA LYS A 136 -67.34 -9.36 3.62
C LYS A 136 -68.00 -9.48 2.24
N TRP A 137 -67.17 -9.58 1.21
CA TRP A 137 -67.53 -9.72 -0.20
C TRP A 137 -66.97 -11.03 -0.78
N GLU A 138 -67.77 -11.75 -1.56
CA GLU A 138 -67.40 -13.02 -2.21
C GLU A 138 -67.95 -13.08 -3.65
N LEU A 139 -67.26 -13.83 -4.51
CA LEU A 139 -67.61 -14.09 -5.92
C LEU A 139 -68.26 -15.48 -6.07
N LYS A 140 -69.02 -15.71 -7.15
CA LYS A 140 -69.74 -16.98 -7.40
C LYS A 140 -68.84 -18.08 -8.01
N ASP A 141 -69.19 -19.34 -7.71
CA ASP A 141 -68.41 -20.57 -7.99
C ASP A 141 -68.59 -21.20 -9.41
N LYS A 142 -67.48 -21.81 -9.90
CA LYS A 142 -67.30 -23.11 -10.61
C LYS A 142 -68.18 -23.52 -11.83
N TRP A 143 -67.54 -23.99 -12.92
CA TRP A 143 -67.28 -25.44 -13.22
C TRP A 143 -66.29 -25.60 -14.43
N PRO A 144 -66.14 -26.77 -15.10
CA PRO A 144 -64.90 -27.58 -15.18
C PRO A 144 -63.90 -27.24 -16.33
N VAL A 145 -62.77 -27.95 -16.33
CA VAL A 145 -61.93 -28.19 -17.54
C VAL A 145 -61.65 -29.70 -17.68
N ASP A 146 -62.53 -30.41 -18.39
CA ASP A 146 -62.39 -31.85 -18.71
C ASP A 146 -62.60 -32.08 -20.22
N SER A 147 -61.60 -31.73 -21.05
CA SER A 147 -61.61 -31.98 -22.51
C SER A 147 -60.30 -31.61 -23.24
N TRP A 148 -59.14 -32.16 -22.84
CA TRP A 148 -57.85 -31.91 -23.51
C TRP A 148 -57.05 -33.19 -23.85
N PRO A 149 -56.99 -33.55 -25.14
CA PRO A 149 -55.81 -34.17 -25.75
C PRO A 149 -55.48 -33.55 -27.15
N PRO A 150 -54.28 -33.74 -27.72
CA PRO A 150 -53.05 -33.17 -27.19
C PRO A 150 -52.18 -32.54 -28.31
N SER A 151 -52.38 -31.26 -28.63
CA SER A 151 -51.43 -30.43 -29.39
C SER A 151 -51.73 -28.94 -29.21
N PHE A 152 -50.77 -28.06 -29.53
CA PHE A 152 -50.79 -26.59 -29.33
C PHE A 152 -50.83 -26.10 -27.87
N ASP A 153 -49.63 -25.96 -27.28
CA ASP A 153 -49.39 -24.94 -26.25
C ASP A 153 -49.13 -23.59 -26.94
N ALA A 154 -50.03 -22.62 -26.77
CA ALA A 154 -49.92 -21.30 -27.38
C ALA A 154 -49.15 -20.33 -26.48
N ALA A 155 -48.16 -19.64 -27.05
CA ALA A 155 -47.20 -18.80 -26.34
C ALA A 155 -47.84 -17.70 -25.44
N LEU A 156 -47.38 -17.61 -24.18
CA LEU A 156 -47.63 -16.46 -23.31
C LEU A 156 -46.35 -15.94 -22.65
N LEU A 157 -45.32 -15.67 -23.46
CA LEU A 157 -44.00 -15.26 -22.99
C LEU A 157 -43.93 -13.73 -22.74
N VAL A 158 -44.66 -13.27 -21.72
CA VAL A 158 -44.75 -11.84 -21.34
C VAL A 158 -43.40 -11.32 -20.85
N TRP A 159 -42.67 -10.62 -21.72
CA TRP A 159 -41.48 -9.86 -21.32
C TRP A 159 -41.86 -8.58 -20.58
N LYS A 160 -41.22 -8.36 -19.42
CA LYS A 160 -41.49 -7.21 -18.55
C LYS A 160 -41.02 -5.90 -19.17
N TYR A 161 -41.95 -4.96 -19.32
CA TYR A 161 -41.71 -3.52 -19.46
C TYR A 161 -40.86 -3.04 -20.66
N LYS A 162 -41.29 -3.38 -21.88
CA LYS A 162 -41.13 -2.49 -23.05
C LYS A 162 -42.37 -2.56 -23.93
N TRP A 163 -42.74 -1.43 -24.54
CA TRP A 163 -43.77 -1.41 -25.57
C TRP A 163 -43.13 -1.88 -26.89
N CYS A 164 -43.68 -2.95 -27.47
CA CYS A 164 -43.31 -3.44 -28.79
C CYS A 164 -44.50 -3.27 -29.74
N LYS A 165 -44.23 -2.75 -30.93
CA LYS A 165 -45.24 -2.56 -31.98
C LYS A 165 -44.96 -3.53 -33.12
N TYR A 166 -45.90 -4.44 -33.35
CA TYR A 166 -45.95 -5.22 -34.58
C TYR A 166 -46.58 -4.37 -35.69
N THR A 167 -46.00 -4.38 -36.88
CA THR A 167 -46.54 -3.66 -38.05
C THR A 167 -46.58 -4.60 -39.26
N THR A 168 -47.78 -4.95 -39.70
CA THR A 168 -47.99 -5.70 -40.95
C THR A 168 -47.79 -4.79 -42.16
N ARG A 169 -47.29 -5.35 -43.27
CA ARG A 169 -47.43 -4.67 -44.57
C ARG A 169 -48.85 -4.91 -45.09
N LYS A 170 -49.48 -3.86 -45.59
CA LYS A 170 -50.89 -3.87 -45.99
C LYS A 170 -51.05 -4.52 -47.37
N GLY A 171 -51.16 -5.86 -47.41
CA GLY A 171 -51.36 -6.63 -48.65
C GLY A 171 -51.40 -8.14 -48.45
N ASP A 172 -50.52 -8.68 -47.61
CA ASP A 172 -50.32 -10.12 -47.41
C ASP A 172 -50.22 -10.45 -45.90
N ASP A 173 -50.99 -11.43 -45.42
CA ASP A 173 -51.23 -11.63 -43.98
C ASP A 173 -50.06 -12.28 -43.21
N ASP A 174 -49.07 -12.87 -43.88
CA ASP A 174 -47.97 -13.63 -43.27
C ASP A 174 -46.67 -12.82 -43.05
N TYR A 175 -46.60 -11.53 -43.42
CA TYR A 175 -45.34 -10.75 -43.35
C TYR A 175 -45.46 -9.42 -42.56
N GLY A 176 -44.67 -9.29 -41.49
CA GLY A 176 -44.59 -8.08 -40.69
C GLY A 176 -43.29 -7.98 -39.89
N THR A 177 -42.98 -6.76 -39.42
CA THR A 177 -41.79 -6.49 -38.59
C THR A 177 -42.18 -6.20 -37.14
N PHE A 178 -41.36 -6.70 -36.22
CA PHE A 178 -41.41 -6.29 -34.82
C PHE A 178 -40.43 -5.14 -34.59
N GLN A 179 -40.91 -4.07 -33.97
CA GLN A 179 -40.07 -3.00 -33.44
C GLN A 179 -40.34 -2.83 -31.95
N CYS A 180 -39.29 -2.96 -31.14
CA CYS A 180 -39.32 -2.72 -29.71
C CYS A 180 -38.44 -1.51 -29.38
N GLU A 181 -38.84 -0.71 -28.41
CA GLU A 181 -38.14 0.52 -28.03
C GLU A 181 -36.65 0.28 -27.74
N GLY A 182 -35.74 0.91 -28.49
CA GLY A 182 -34.29 0.73 -28.36
C GLY A 182 -33.73 -0.58 -28.92
N LEU A 183 -34.40 -1.19 -29.91
CA LEU A 183 -33.86 -2.24 -30.78
C LEU A 183 -34.20 -1.93 -32.24
N ASP A 184 -33.32 -2.31 -33.16
CA ASP A 184 -33.58 -2.22 -34.60
C ASP A 184 -34.73 -3.17 -35.03
N PRO A 185 -35.55 -2.81 -36.03
CA PRO A 185 -36.63 -3.67 -36.49
C PRO A 185 -36.10 -4.95 -37.14
N PHE A 186 -36.64 -6.10 -36.75
CA PHE A 186 -36.27 -7.39 -37.35
C PHE A 186 -37.49 -8.07 -38.03
N PRO A 187 -37.27 -8.79 -39.15
CA PRO A 187 -38.31 -9.55 -39.83
C PRO A 187 -38.63 -10.86 -39.09
N CYS A 188 -39.81 -11.40 -39.36
CA CYS A 188 -40.21 -12.74 -38.95
C CYS A 188 -40.58 -13.53 -40.21
N GLU A 189 -39.78 -14.54 -40.57
CA GLU A 189 -39.99 -15.41 -41.73
C GLU A 189 -39.90 -16.88 -41.30
N ARG A 190 -40.67 -17.75 -41.95
CA ARG A 190 -40.62 -19.21 -41.72
C ARG A 190 -39.72 -19.88 -42.76
N ASP A 191 -38.48 -20.18 -42.38
CA ASP A 191 -37.67 -21.19 -43.07
C ASP A 191 -37.33 -22.33 -42.09
N GLU A 192 -37.74 -23.56 -42.43
CA GLU A 192 -37.48 -24.76 -41.62
C GLU A 192 -36.02 -25.21 -41.66
N ALA A 193 -35.23 -24.77 -42.65
CA ALA A 193 -33.81 -25.09 -42.74
C ALA A 193 -33.03 -24.61 -41.50
N TYR A 194 -33.36 -23.40 -41.01
CA TYR A 194 -32.66 -22.77 -39.89
C TYR A 194 -32.94 -23.44 -38.53
N GLN A 195 -34.08 -24.14 -38.37
CA GLN A 195 -34.43 -24.80 -37.10
C GLN A 195 -33.70 -26.14 -36.91
N LYS A 196 -33.38 -26.87 -37.98
CA LYS A 196 -32.78 -28.22 -37.87
C LYS A 196 -31.34 -28.21 -37.37
N GLU A 197 -30.53 -27.21 -37.71
CA GLU A 197 -29.14 -27.12 -37.23
C GLU A 197 -29.07 -26.78 -35.72
N TYR A 198 -30.04 -26.05 -35.20
CA TYR A 198 -30.06 -25.66 -33.78
C TYR A 198 -30.51 -26.81 -32.85
N MET A 199 -31.52 -27.59 -33.25
CA MET A 199 -32.08 -28.66 -32.41
C MET A 199 -31.10 -29.81 -32.14
N LEU A 200 -30.18 -30.08 -33.06
CA LEU A 200 -29.16 -31.13 -32.93
C LEU A 200 -28.10 -30.86 -31.85
N ARG A 201 -28.10 -29.67 -31.21
CA ARG A 201 -27.20 -29.34 -30.09
C ARG A 201 -27.78 -29.60 -28.69
N CYS A 202 -29.06 -29.96 -28.58
CA CYS A 202 -29.78 -29.89 -27.31
C CYS A 202 -30.07 -31.24 -26.62
N ASP A 203 -29.64 -32.38 -27.18
CA ASP A 203 -30.04 -33.70 -26.67
C ASP A 203 -28.87 -34.52 -26.09
N ARG A 204 -28.63 -34.35 -24.78
CA ARG A 204 -27.99 -35.35 -23.90
C ARG A 204 -28.67 -35.38 -22.53
N PRO A 205 -28.70 -36.52 -21.82
CA PRO A 205 -29.75 -36.77 -20.82
C PRO A 205 -29.55 -36.08 -19.47
N ARG A 206 -30.66 -35.91 -18.74
CA ARG A 206 -30.75 -35.36 -17.39
C ARG A 206 -29.79 -36.04 -16.39
N MET A 207 -28.79 -35.29 -15.91
CA MET A 207 -28.26 -35.44 -14.55
C MET A 207 -28.97 -34.45 -13.60
N LEU A 208 -28.97 -34.74 -12.29
CA LEU A 208 -29.79 -34.03 -11.31
C LEU A 208 -29.07 -32.82 -10.69
N LYS A 209 -29.78 -31.69 -10.68
CA LYS A 209 -29.64 -30.55 -9.74
C LYS A 209 -28.21 -30.15 -9.31
N ASN A 210 -27.68 -29.11 -9.94
CA ASN A 210 -27.17 -27.96 -9.19
C ASN A 210 -27.58 -26.66 -9.90
N LYS A 211 -27.73 -25.56 -9.16
CA LYS A 211 -28.13 -24.26 -9.70
C LYS A 211 -26.93 -23.30 -9.67
N GLU A 212 -26.24 -23.19 -10.80
CA GLU A 212 -25.28 -22.10 -10.99
C GLU A 212 -26.02 -20.77 -11.09
N TYR A 213 -25.65 -19.80 -10.24
CA TYR A 213 -26.11 -18.42 -10.34
C TYR A 213 -25.13 -17.63 -11.20
N ILE A 214 -25.53 -17.33 -12.45
CA ILE A 214 -24.79 -16.37 -13.29
C ILE A 214 -25.06 -14.96 -12.72
N PRO A 215 -24.03 -14.21 -12.27
CA PRO A 215 -24.23 -12.84 -11.79
C PRO A 215 -24.62 -11.92 -12.94
N VAL A 216 -25.77 -11.25 -12.79
CA VAL A 216 -26.31 -10.32 -13.78
C VAL A 216 -25.45 -9.06 -13.83
N LYS A 217 -25.07 -8.61 -15.04
CA LYS A 217 -24.36 -7.34 -15.25
C LYS A 217 -25.10 -6.18 -14.54
N PRO A 218 -24.43 -5.35 -13.74
CA PRO A 218 -25.01 -4.08 -13.33
C PRO A 218 -25.20 -3.21 -14.58
N LYS A 219 -26.43 -2.74 -14.81
CA LYS A 219 -26.66 -1.68 -15.79
C LYS A 219 -25.98 -0.41 -15.27
N ARG A 220 -25.17 0.25 -16.11
CA ARG A 220 -24.89 1.67 -15.89
C ARG A 220 -26.23 2.41 -15.92
N SER A 221 -26.51 3.20 -14.89
CA SER A 221 -27.63 4.12 -14.95
C SER A 221 -27.27 5.29 -15.84
N GLU A 222 -28.22 5.70 -16.68
CA GLU A 222 -28.24 7.06 -17.21
C GLU A 222 -28.56 8.05 -16.06
N THR A 223 -28.45 9.35 -16.32
CA THR A 223 -28.49 10.41 -15.30
C THR A 223 -29.86 10.55 -14.65
N SER A 224 -30.11 9.74 -13.61
CA SER A 224 -31.10 10.07 -12.58
C SER A 224 -30.64 11.36 -11.89
N SER A 225 -31.58 12.23 -11.51
CA SER A 225 -31.20 13.38 -10.69
C SER A 225 -30.77 12.87 -9.31
N VAL A 226 -29.70 13.44 -8.75
CA VAL A 226 -29.19 13.06 -7.43
C VAL A 226 -30.28 13.19 -6.35
N PHE A 227 -31.23 14.10 -6.57
CA PHE A 227 -32.41 14.33 -5.72
C PHE A 227 -33.43 13.18 -5.77
N GLU A 228 -33.70 12.59 -6.95
CA GLU A 228 -34.59 11.43 -7.06
C GLU A 228 -33.97 10.18 -6.43
N ASP A 229 -32.69 9.90 -6.69
CA ASP A 229 -32.00 8.76 -6.08
C ASP A 229 -31.85 8.90 -4.55
N LEU A 230 -31.77 10.13 -4.02
CA LEU A 230 -31.84 10.40 -2.57
C LEU A 230 -33.21 10.08 -1.94
N LEU A 231 -34.31 10.31 -2.67
CA LEU A 231 -35.68 10.04 -2.20
C LEU A 231 -36.15 8.59 -2.48
N LYS A 232 -35.35 7.81 -3.20
CA LYS A 232 -35.68 6.49 -3.73
C LYS A 232 -35.67 5.41 -2.65
N GLN A 233 -36.82 5.16 -2.06
CA GLN A 233 -37.00 4.11 -1.05
C GLN A 233 -36.49 2.74 -1.56
N PRO A 234 -35.69 2.00 -0.76
CA PRO A 234 -35.09 0.75 -1.20
C PRO A 234 -36.15 -0.32 -1.46
N SER A 235 -36.08 -0.96 -2.62
CA SER A 235 -37.10 -1.93 -3.07
C SER A 235 -37.32 -3.05 -2.06
N LEU A 236 -38.55 -3.12 -1.52
CA LEU A 236 -38.98 -4.18 -0.62
C LEU A 236 -38.86 -5.57 -1.26
N GLU A 237 -39.17 -5.70 -2.55
CA GLU A 237 -39.02 -6.97 -3.27
C GLU A 237 -37.56 -7.37 -3.48
N ALA A 238 -36.65 -6.40 -3.66
CA ALA A 238 -35.21 -6.69 -3.68
C ALA A 238 -34.71 -7.15 -2.30
N ARG A 239 -35.18 -6.55 -1.21
CA ARG A 239 -34.86 -7.03 0.16
C ARG A 239 -35.48 -8.40 0.45
N LYS A 240 -36.72 -8.67 0.03
CA LYS A 240 -37.37 -9.99 0.12
C LYS A 240 -36.65 -11.07 -0.69
N ALA A 241 -36.04 -10.72 -1.83
CA ALA A 241 -35.23 -11.67 -2.60
C ALA A 241 -34.01 -12.14 -1.81
N LYS A 242 -33.32 -11.21 -1.12
CA LYS A 242 -32.16 -11.52 -0.26
C LYS A 242 -32.46 -12.42 0.94
N LEU A 243 -33.70 -12.44 1.44
CA LEU A 243 -34.12 -13.35 2.52
C LEU A 243 -34.01 -14.86 2.17
N LYS A 244 -33.62 -15.20 0.94
CA LYS A 244 -33.39 -16.58 0.48
C LYS A 244 -31.90 -16.96 0.39
N GLU A 245 -30.99 -16.00 0.56
CA GLU A 245 -29.54 -16.22 0.56
C GLU A 245 -29.14 -16.88 1.90
N ARG A 246 -28.47 -18.04 1.87
CA ARG A 246 -27.96 -18.68 3.09
C ARG A 246 -26.58 -18.12 3.43
N ILE A 247 -26.27 -17.96 4.72
CA ILE A 247 -24.94 -17.45 5.14
C ILE A 247 -23.77 -18.32 4.64
N SER A 248 -23.98 -19.62 4.45
CA SER A 248 -23.02 -20.55 3.85
C SER A 248 -22.84 -20.42 2.33
N GLU A 249 -23.61 -19.56 1.67
CA GLU A 249 -23.54 -19.26 0.23
C GLU A 249 -22.97 -17.85 -0.03
N LEU A 250 -22.66 -17.10 1.03
CA LEU A 250 -22.08 -15.76 0.97
C LEU A 250 -20.56 -15.85 1.17
N SER A 251 -19.80 -15.16 0.32
CA SER A 251 -18.36 -14.96 0.54
C SER A 251 -18.13 -14.09 1.78
N LEU A 252 -17.09 -14.42 2.56
CA LEU A 252 -16.66 -13.59 3.68
C LEU A 252 -16.07 -12.28 3.12
N LEU A 253 -16.74 -11.16 3.40
CA LEU A 253 -16.28 -9.84 2.97
C LEU A 253 -15.09 -9.37 3.80
N ASP A 254 -15.21 -9.45 5.12
CA ASP A 254 -14.16 -9.24 6.10
C ASP A 254 -14.62 -9.80 7.47
N PHE A 255 -13.73 -9.91 8.46
CA PHE A 255 -14.11 -10.22 9.83
C PHE A 255 -14.63 -9.00 10.60
N ASP A 256 -15.61 -9.21 11.48
CA ASP A 256 -15.87 -8.28 12.57
C ASP A 256 -14.68 -8.30 13.56
N PRO A 257 -14.09 -7.15 13.92
CA PRO A 257 -12.89 -7.13 14.77
C PRO A 257 -13.09 -7.77 16.15
N GLY A 258 -14.27 -7.63 16.75
CA GLY A 258 -14.59 -8.20 18.07
C GLY A 258 -14.85 -9.70 18.00
N VAL A 259 -15.47 -10.20 16.93
CA VAL A 259 -15.56 -11.65 16.67
C VAL A 259 -14.17 -12.24 16.45
N PHE A 260 -13.30 -11.55 15.71
CA PHE A 260 -11.92 -11.98 15.48
C PHE A 260 -11.10 -12.02 16.78
N ASP A 261 -11.21 -11.00 17.65
CA ASP A 261 -10.56 -11.00 18.96
C ASP A 261 -11.04 -12.15 19.85
N ASN A 262 -12.34 -12.46 19.84
CA ASN A 262 -12.89 -13.62 20.57
C ASN A 262 -12.34 -14.95 20.05
N GLU A 263 -12.14 -15.11 18.74
CA GLU A 263 -11.56 -16.33 18.17
C GLU A 263 -10.05 -16.42 18.44
N LEU A 264 -9.29 -15.32 18.39
CA LEU A 264 -7.87 -15.30 18.82
C LEU A 264 -7.72 -15.70 20.30
N LEU A 265 -8.59 -15.17 21.18
CA LEU A 265 -8.68 -15.55 22.59
C LEU A 265 -8.96 -17.05 22.75
N ARG A 266 -9.97 -17.57 22.04
CA ARG A 266 -10.40 -18.98 22.07
C ARG A 266 -9.31 -19.93 21.55
N GLN A 267 -8.66 -19.58 20.45
CA GLN A 267 -7.54 -20.33 19.87
C GLN A 267 -6.26 -20.18 20.68
N ASN A 268 -6.23 -19.34 21.72
CA ASN A 268 -5.06 -19.08 22.57
C ASN A 268 -3.89 -18.45 21.78
N ILE A 269 -4.20 -17.66 20.75
CA ILE A 269 -3.29 -16.83 19.94
C ILE A 269 -3.26 -15.42 20.55
N ILE A 270 -2.67 -15.31 21.74
CA ILE A 270 -2.77 -14.11 22.58
C ILE A 270 -1.49 -13.84 23.37
N VAL A 271 -1.26 -12.57 23.67
CA VAL A 271 -0.31 -12.12 24.69
C VAL A 271 -1.02 -12.23 26.06
N LYS A 272 -0.49 -13.02 27.00
CA LYS A 272 -1.03 -13.08 28.37
C LYS A 272 -0.17 -12.22 29.31
N PRO A 273 -0.67 -11.11 29.87
CA PRO A 273 0.03 -10.43 30.95
C PRO A 273 0.12 -11.34 32.18
N ASP A 274 1.16 -11.15 32.99
CA ASP A 274 1.26 -11.81 34.28
C ASP A 274 0.32 -11.09 35.27
N GLN A 275 -0.67 -11.83 35.79
CA GLN A 275 -1.80 -11.25 36.53
C GLN A 275 -1.42 -10.67 37.90
N GLU A 276 -0.24 -11.00 38.42
CA GLU A 276 0.27 -10.49 39.69
C GLU A 276 1.16 -9.25 39.50
N ASN A 277 1.81 -9.13 38.34
CA ASN A 277 2.54 -7.91 37.97
C ASN A 277 2.64 -7.75 36.44
N LEU A 278 1.96 -6.73 35.92
CA LEU A 278 1.94 -6.33 34.50
C LEU A 278 3.31 -5.86 33.96
N GLU A 279 4.26 -5.55 34.84
CA GLU A 279 5.64 -5.17 34.53
C GLU A 279 6.54 -6.38 34.22
N LYS A 280 6.11 -7.61 34.57
CA LYS A 280 6.79 -8.85 34.15
C LYS A 280 6.55 -9.07 32.66
N ARG A 281 7.50 -9.71 31.96
CA ARG A 281 7.33 -10.12 30.56
C ARG A 281 6.08 -11.00 30.41
N THR A 282 5.25 -10.64 29.45
CA THR A 282 4.04 -11.38 29.06
C THR A 282 4.37 -12.82 28.61
N ARG A 283 3.39 -13.72 28.69
CA ARG A 283 3.51 -15.11 28.27
C ARG A 283 2.69 -15.32 27.00
N ARG A 284 3.36 -15.62 25.88
CA ARG A 284 2.69 -15.97 24.61
C ARG A 284 1.83 -17.22 24.78
N GLY A 285 0.58 -17.15 24.32
CA GLY A 285 -0.29 -18.31 24.15
C GLY A 285 0.21 -19.21 23.02
N LYS A 286 0.30 -20.52 23.27
CA LYS A 286 0.78 -21.54 22.33
C LYS A 286 -0.28 -22.01 21.32
N GLY A 287 -1.24 -21.15 20.99
CA GLY A 287 -2.26 -21.43 19.97
C GLY A 287 -1.71 -21.28 18.55
N ASN A 288 -2.22 -22.07 17.61
CA ASN A 288 -2.08 -21.85 16.16
C ASN A 288 -3.47 -22.08 15.54
N ILE A 289 -3.81 -21.37 14.46
CA ILE A 289 -4.82 -21.88 13.54
C ILE A 289 -4.16 -23.01 12.77
N THR A 290 -4.59 -24.27 12.93
CA THR A 290 -4.06 -25.39 12.14
C THR A 290 -4.78 -25.53 10.79
N GLU A 291 -6.02 -25.07 10.74
CA GLU A 291 -6.97 -25.26 9.63
C GLU A 291 -7.81 -24.00 9.41
N GLY A 292 -7.82 -23.45 8.18
CA GLY A 292 -8.55 -22.21 7.87
C GLY A 292 -8.82 -22.04 6.37
N THR A 293 -9.79 -21.21 5.97
CA THR A 293 -10.13 -21.00 4.55
C THR A 293 -9.19 -19.99 3.89
N TYR A 294 -9.12 -19.93 2.55
CA TYR A 294 -8.28 -18.94 1.85
C TYR A 294 -8.68 -17.50 2.20
N ASP A 295 -9.96 -17.14 1.97
CA ASP A 295 -10.52 -15.82 2.29
C ASP A 295 -10.38 -15.49 3.78
N GLY A 296 -10.68 -16.46 4.66
CA GLY A 296 -10.56 -16.30 6.12
C GLY A 296 -9.12 -16.11 6.57
N THR A 297 -8.15 -16.78 5.94
CA THR A 297 -6.72 -16.59 6.22
C THR A 297 -6.26 -15.21 5.75
N GLN A 298 -6.67 -14.77 4.56
CA GLN A 298 -6.34 -13.42 4.07
C GLN A 298 -6.96 -12.32 4.94
N ALA A 299 -8.20 -12.49 5.41
CA ALA A 299 -8.81 -11.60 6.41
C ALA A 299 -8.03 -11.64 7.74
N ALA A 300 -7.71 -12.83 8.25
CA ALA A 300 -6.97 -12.99 9.52
C ALA A 300 -5.58 -12.32 9.49
N ILE A 301 -4.80 -12.50 8.41
CA ILE A 301 -3.51 -11.81 8.23
C ILE A 301 -3.73 -10.29 8.19
N THR A 302 -4.76 -9.81 7.47
CA THR A 302 -5.05 -8.37 7.34
C THR A 302 -5.41 -7.74 8.70
N HIS A 303 -6.24 -8.41 9.52
CA HIS A 303 -6.61 -7.92 10.86
C HIS A 303 -5.47 -8.05 11.87
N THR A 304 -4.71 -9.16 11.84
CA THR A 304 -3.54 -9.33 12.71
C THR A 304 -2.47 -8.28 12.40
N TYR A 305 -2.17 -7.99 11.13
CA TYR A 305 -1.19 -6.95 10.78
C TYR A 305 -1.65 -5.55 11.24
N LYS A 306 -2.90 -5.16 10.97
CA LYS A 306 -3.47 -3.89 11.44
C LYS A 306 -3.47 -3.73 12.97
N LYS A 307 -3.64 -4.83 13.71
CA LYS A 307 -3.53 -4.84 15.18
C LYS A 307 -2.06 -4.66 15.62
N ILE A 308 -1.11 -5.28 14.91
CA ILE A 308 0.33 -5.12 15.15
C ILE A 308 0.78 -3.69 14.88
N GLU A 309 0.47 -3.12 13.71
CA GLU A 309 0.76 -1.71 13.37
C GLU A 309 0.30 -0.77 14.48
N ARG A 310 -0.97 -0.88 14.88
CA ARG A 310 -1.58 -0.03 15.92
C ARG A 310 -0.93 -0.22 17.30
N SER A 311 -0.42 -1.40 17.62
CA SER A 311 0.38 -1.61 18.82
C SER A 311 1.71 -0.84 18.73
N PHE A 312 2.41 -0.91 17.60
CA PHE A 312 3.66 -0.15 17.39
C PHE A 312 3.42 1.37 17.42
N GLU A 313 2.39 1.87 16.74
CA GLU A 313 1.95 3.28 16.82
C GLU A 313 1.78 3.71 18.29
N SER A 314 1.02 2.92 19.06
CA SER A 314 0.75 3.19 20.48
C SER A 314 2.00 3.17 21.36
N TYR A 315 3.01 2.36 21.02
CA TYR A 315 4.28 2.29 21.73
C TYR A 315 5.19 3.48 21.43
N PHE A 316 5.25 3.90 20.16
CA PHE A 316 6.03 5.06 19.73
C PHE A 316 5.45 6.38 20.28
N ASP A 317 4.13 6.44 20.51
CA ASP A 317 3.50 7.55 21.26
C ASP A 317 3.94 7.57 22.73
N VAL A 318 3.90 6.43 23.44
CA VAL A 318 4.34 6.38 24.85
C VAL A 318 5.84 6.69 24.99
N LEU A 319 6.69 6.22 24.06
CA LEU A 319 8.13 6.56 24.01
C LEU A 319 8.44 8.01 23.60
N GLN A 320 7.45 8.82 23.22
CA GLN A 320 7.65 10.19 22.71
C GLN A 320 8.45 10.27 21.39
N ILE A 321 8.38 9.20 20.59
CA ILE A 321 9.04 9.12 19.28
C ILE A 321 8.08 9.68 18.21
N GLU A 322 6.90 9.07 18.07
CA GLU A 322 5.82 9.57 17.21
C GLU A 322 4.60 9.93 18.09
N PRO A 323 4.67 11.01 18.90
CA PRO A 323 3.65 11.31 19.89
C PRO A 323 2.32 11.77 19.25
N THR A 324 1.21 11.17 19.67
CA THR A 324 -0.15 11.45 19.15
C THR A 324 -0.58 12.89 19.44
N LEU A 325 -0.15 13.43 20.58
CA LEU A 325 -0.30 14.84 20.94
C LEU A 325 1.03 15.55 20.73
N PRO A 326 1.07 16.72 20.07
CA PRO A 326 2.32 17.43 19.82
C PRO A 326 2.99 17.83 21.13
N ARG A 327 4.24 17.41 21.33
CA ARG A 327 5.07 17.79 22.47
C ARG A 327 6.37 18.40 21.97
N PHE A 328 6.85 19.42 22.67
CA PHE A 328 8.19 19.94 22.44
C PHE A 328 9.22 19.03 23.13
N ILE A 329 10.30 18.69 22.41
CA ILE A 329 11.35 17.78 22.87
C ILE A 329 12.71 18.44 22.58
N GLU A 330 13.42 18.78 23.65
CA GLU A 330 14.77 19.36 23.59
C GLU A 330 15.75 18.48 22.81
N LEU A 331 16.64 19.11 22.04
CA LEU A 331 17.58 18.38 21.16
C LEU A 331 18.50 17.42 21.93
N THR A 332 18.86 17.76 23.17
CA THR A 332 19.61 16.88 24.07
C THR A 332 18.84 15.60 24.39
N PHE A 333 17.54 15.70 24.68
CA PHE A 333 16.70 14.55 24.99
C PHE A 333 16.33 13.76 23.72
N LYS A 334 16.18 14.42 22.56
CA LYS A 334 16.11 13.73 21.25
C LYS A 334 17.37 12.89 21.00
N ARG A 335 18.58 13.39 21.34
CA ARG A 335 19.84 12.63 21.24
C ARG A 335 19.93 11.43 22.18
N GLU A 336 19.11 11.37 23.24
CA GLU A 336 19.03 10.22 24.15
C GLU A 336 18.02 9.17 23.64
N ILE A 337 16.82 9.59 23.23
CA ILE A 337 15.76 8.69 22.73
C ILE A 337 16.13 8.08 21.37
N TYR A 338 16.62 8.90 20.43
CA TYR A 338 16.89 8.47 19.06
C TYR A 338 18.32 7.94 18.99
N GLN A 339 18.51 6.64 19.22
CA GLN A 339 19.77 5.94 18.92
C GLN A 339 19.68 5.15 17.62
N TYR A 340 20.82 4.92 16.97
CA TYR A 340 20.91 3.97 15.85
C TYR A 340 21.10 2.54 16.35
N SER A 341 20.46 1.59 15.67
CA SER A 341 20.71 0.15 15.82
C SER A 341 22.16 -0.20 15.49
N PRO A 342 22.81 -1.13 16.23
CA PRO A 342 24.09 -1.72 15.81
C PRO A 342 23.97 -2.39 14.44
N PHE A 343 24.99 -2.25 13.59
CA PHE A 343 25.04 -2.77 12.21
C PHE A 343 26.52 -2.92 11.76
N PRO A 344 26.92 -3.92 10.93
CA PRO A 344 26.12 -4.96 10.28
C PRO A 344 25.76 -6.15 11.17
N TYR A 345 26.25 -6.18 12.42
CA TYR A 345 25.94 -7.20 13.40
C TYR A 345 25.25 -6.61 14.62
N ASN A 346 24.24 -7.30 15.15
CA ASN A 346 23.63 -6.95 16.43
C ASN A 346 24.48 -7.47 17.61
N ALA A 347 24.08 -7.12 18.84
CA ALA A 347 24.81 -7.46 20.06
C ALA A 347 24.94 -8.97 20.38
N LYS A 348 24.41 -9.88 19.54
CA LYS A 348 24.63 -11.34 19.61
C LYS A 348 25.63 -11.86 18.57
N GLY A 349 26.10 -11.00 17.65
CA GLY A 349 26.95 -11.38 16.51
C GLY A 349 26.19 -11.82 15.25
N ASN A 350 24.85 -11.86 15.28
CA ASN A 350 24.03 -12.16 14.10
C ASN A 350 23.92 -10.92 13.20
N LEU A 351 23.71 -11.14 11.88
CA LEU A 351 23.35 -10.08 10.94
C LEU A 351 22.06 -9.35 11.37
N THR A 352 21.92 -8.11 10.93
CA THR A 352 20.82 -7.22 11.33
C THR A 352 20.51 -6.21 10.23
N TYR A 353 19.31 -5.60 10.28
CA TYR A 353 18.88 -4.61 9.29
C TYR A 353 19.80 -3.39 9.26
N PRO A 354 19.88 -2.66 8.12
CA PRO A 354 20.58 -1.38 8.01
C PRO A 354 20.26 -0.37 9.12
N PRO A 355 21.13 0.64 9.36
CA PRO A 355 20.99 1.58 10.47
C PRO A 355 19.58 2.20 10.56
N HIS A 356 18.87 1.85 11.63
CA HIS A 356 17.50 2.23 11.89
C HIS A 356 17.34 2.68 13.34
N LEU A 357 16.16 3.16 13.73
CA LEU A 357 15.90 3.61 15.09
C LEU A 357 15.96 2.43 16.08
N GLN A 358 16.85 2.51 17.07
CA GLN A 358 16.89 1.57 18.19
C GLN A 358 15.79 1.91 19.21
N TRP A 359 14.58 1.41 18.95
CA TRP A 359 13.42 1.53 19.85
C TRP A 359 13.47 0.61 21.08
N ILE A 360 14.48 -0.27 21.20
CA ILE A 360 14.77 -1.06 22.43
C ILE A 360 16.20 -0.79 22.90
N PRO A 361 16.43 0.08 23.91
CA PRO A 361 17.76 0.33 24.45
C PRO A 361 18.38 -0.92 25.12
N PRO A 362 19.73 -1.05 25.18
CA PRO A 362 20.37 -2.21 25.80
C PRO A 362 20.29 -2.20 27.34
N SER A 363 20.30 -1.01 27.94
CA SER A 363 20.11 -0.77 29.38
C SER A 363 18.73 -1.23 29.84
N ASP A 364 17.70 -0.89 29.07
CA ASP A 364 16.30 -1.06 29.48
C ASP A 364 15.78 -2.48 29.26
N ARG A 365 16.69 -3.42 29.00
CA ARG A 365 16.40 -4.86 29.04
C ARG A 365 16.06 -5.36 30.46
N VAL A 366 16.32 -4.56 31.50
CA VAL A 366 15.57 -4.44 32.77
C VAL A 366 15.98 -3.14 33.47
N SER A 367 15.07 -2.29 33.98
CA SER A 367 14.26 -2.66 35.16
C SER A 367 12.79 -2.19 35.17
N GLN A 368 11.90 -3.15 34.97
CA GLN A 368 10.75 -3.48 35.85
C GLN A 368 9.68 -2.45 36.28
N LEU A 369 9.66 -1.16 35.92
CA LEU A 369 8.68 -0.21 36.50
C LEU A 369 7.94 0.71 35.52
N GLN A 370 7.83 0.31 34.23
CA GLN A 370 7.15 1.11 33.20
C GLN A 370 6.31 0.24 32.24
N ILE A 371 5.28 0.85 31.66
CA ILE A 371 4.13 0.28 30.90
C ILE A 371 4.50 -0.73 29.79
N PHE A 372 5.73 -0.69 29.30
CA PHE A 372 6.18 -1.29 28.05
C PHE A 372 6.07 -2.81 27.95
N ASN A 373 6.18 -3.55 29.06
CA ASN A 373 6.04 -5.02 29.02
C ASN A 373 4.60 -5.48 28.74
N ALA A 374 3.58 -4.66 29.00
CA ALA A 374 2.18 -5.01 28.79
C ALA A 374 1.78 -5.14 27.30
N LEU A 375 2.57 -4.56 26.38
CA LEU A 375 2.26 -4.51 24.94
C LEU A 375 2.81 -5.71 24.14
N GLY A 376 3.78 -6.47 24.67
CA GLY A 376 4.15 -7.80 24.16
C GLY A 376 4.77 -7.88 22.75
N PHE A 377 5.60 -6.92 22.35
CA PHE A 377 6.16 -6.87 20.97
C PHE A 377 7.00 -8.09 20.57
N ALA A 378 7.79 -8.65 21.50
CA ALA A 378 8.54 -9.88 21.27
C ALA A 378 7.63 -11.12 21.09
N GLU A 379 6.34 -10.99 21.41
CA GLU A 379 5.31 -12.00 21.25
C GLU A 379 4.44 -11.73 20.00
N THR A 380 4.36 -10.49 19.49
CA THR A 380 3.73 -10.16 18.20
C THR A 380 4.60 -10.53 17.00
N ALA A 381 5.94 -10.59 17.17
CA ALA A 381 6.94 -10.98 16.16
C ALA A 381 6.78 -12.41 15.57
N VAL A 382 5.72 -13.12 15.97
CA VAL A 382 5.36 -14.48 15.57
C VAL A 382 3.83 -14.69 15.50
N MET A 383 3.02 -13.62 15.54
CA MET A 383 1.55 -13.71 15.51
C MET A 383 0.96 -13.89 14.10
N ILE A 384 1.61 -13.36 13.05
CA ILE A 384 1.16 -13.57 11.67
C ILE A 384 1.30 -15.06 11.33
N GLN A 385 2.41 -15.69 11.73
CA GLN A 385 2.61 -17.15 11.62
C GLN A 385 1.57 -17.97 12.38
N GLN A 386 0.96 -17.47 13.47
CA GLN A 386 -0.10 -18.19 14.19
C GLN A 386 -1.46 -18.17 13.47
N VAL A 387 -1.68 -17.22 12.55
CA VAL A 387 -2.94 -17.09 11.79
C VAL A 387 -2.83 -17.53 10.32
N ILE A 388 -1.64 -17.85 9.83
CA ILE A 388 -1.44 -18.59 8.57
C ILE A 388 -1.50 -20.09 8.88
N PRO A 389 -2.52 -20.84 8.45
CA PRO A 389 -2.69 -22.23 8.88
C PRO A 389 -1.75 -23.20 8.17
N ASP A 390 -1.42 -24.29 8.88
CA ASP A 390 -0.67 -25.44 8.35
C ASP A 390 -1.44 -26.19 7.24
N THR A 391 -2.76 -26.03 7.18
CA THR A 391 -3.61 -26.57 6.11
C THR A 391 -4.75 -25.62 5.76
N ILE A 392 -4.95 -25.36 4.47
CA ILE A 392 -6.09 -24.57 4.00
C ILE A 392 -7.30 -25.50 3.72
N LEU A 393 -8.44 -25.18 4.33
CA LEU A 393 -9.68 -25.95 4.31
C LEU A 393 -10.58 -25.65 3.10
N HIS A 394 -11.66 -26.43 2.99
CA HIS A 394 -12.49 -26.66 1.78
C HIS A 394 -11.75 -27.43 0.66
N ARG A 395 -10.70 -28.15 1.06
CA ARG A 395 -9.76 -29.04 0.34
C ARG A 395 -10.36 -30.15 -0.58
N GLN A 396 -11.62 -30.07 -0.98
CA GLN A 396 -12.27 -30.98 -1.93
C GLN A 396 -12.96 -30.26 -3.11
N GLU A 397 -13.12 -28.94 -3.05
CA GLU A 397 -13.50 -28.09 -4.19
C GLU A 397 -12.59 -26.83 -4.23
N ASP A 398 -12.54 -26.15 -5.38
CA ASP A 398 -12.19 -24.71 -5.48
C ASP A 398 -10.78 -24.13 -5.25
N TRP A 399 -9.69 -24.89 -4.98
CA TRP A 399 -8.35 -24.38 -5.33
C TRP A 399 -8.01 -24.75 -6.78
N ILE A 400 -8.07 -23.76 -7.68
CA ILE A 400 -7.82 -23.83 -9.14
C ILE A 400 -8.31 -25.16 -9.77
N PHE A 401 -7.51 -26.24 -9.77
CA PHE A 401 -7.78 -27.59 -10.31
C PHE A 401 -9.26 -27.99 -10.48
N ASN A 402 -10.06 -28.08 -9.40
CA ASN A 402 -11.44 -28.59 -9.50
C ASN A 402 -12.44 -27.63 -10.19
N LYS A 403 -12.17 -26.32 -10.19
CA LYS A 403 -12.89 -25.33 -11.02
C LYS A 403 -12.46 -25.37 -12.50
N LEU A 404 -11.50 -26.23 -12.83
CA LEU A 404 -11.07 -26.45 -14.21
C LEU A 404 -11.80 -27.65 -14.79
N ASP A 405 -11.83 -28.78 -14.09
CA ASP A 405 -12.57 -29.96 -14.54
C ASP A 405 -14.08 -29.73 -14.65
N THR A 406 -14.67 -28.90 -13.78
CA THR A 406 -16.11 -28.53 -13.85
C THR A 406 -16.42 -27.54 -14.99
N ILE A 407 -15.57 -26.54 -15.23
CA ILE A 407 -15.77 -25.57 -16.32
C ILE A 407 -15.30 -26.13 -17.69
N ILE A 408 -14.40 -27.12 -17.70
CA ILE A 408 -13.81 -27.74 -18.91
C ILE A 408 -14.09 -29.26 -18.95
N GLY A 409 -15.33 -29.65 -18.63
CA GLY A 409 -15.94 -30.90 -19.10
C GLY A 409 -15.15 -32.20 -18.84
N GLY A 410 -14.47 -32.33 -17.70
CA GLY A 410 -13.79 -33.54 -17.26
C GLY A 410 -12.56 -33.94 -18.09
N ARG A 411 -11.41 -33.31 -17.82
CA ARG A 411 -10.08 -33.70 -18.33
C ARG A 411 -9.07 -33.95 -17.19
N PRO A 412 -9.32 -34.89 -16.26
CA PRO A 412 -8.47 -35.13 -15.07
C PRO A 412 -7.06 -35.71 -15.37
N GLN A 413 -6.63 -35.76 -16.63
CA GLN A 413 -5.30 -36.19 -17.06
C GLN A 413 -4.43 -35.04 -17.61
N ALA A 414 -4.97 -33.82 -17.75
CA ALA A 414 -4.28 -32.71 -18.43
C ALA A 414 -3.49 -31.77 -17.50
N GLY A 415 -3.85 -31.68 -16.21
CA GLY A 415 -3.33 -30.66 -15.30
C GLY A 415 -3.94 -29.26 -15.55
N PRO A 416 -3.56 -28.25 -14.75
CA PRO A 416 -4.05 -26.88 -14.89
C PRO A 416 -3.31 -26.13 -15.99
N THR A 417 -4.01 -25.27 -16.73
CA THR A 417 -3.41 -24.38 -17.75
C THR A 417 -3.20 -22.96 -17.22
N ILE A 418 -2.57 -22.10 -18.01
CA ILE A 418 -2.49 -20.66 -17.71
C ILE A 418 -3.84 -19.97 -17.95
N ALA A 419 -4.61 -20.41 -18.95
CA ALA A 419 -5.96 -19.88 -19.23
C ALA A 419 -6.95 -20.14 -18.07
N ASP A 420 -6.65 -21.16 -17.26
CA ASP A 420 -7.37 -21.49 -16.03
C ASP A 420 -7.07 -20.52 -14.89
N CYS A 421 -5.79 -20.18 -14.66
CA CYS A 421 -5.40 -19.13 -13.71
C CYS A 421 -6.03 -17.78 -14.07
N GLU A 422 -6.02 -17.40 -15.36
CA GLU A 422 -6.71 -16.19 -15.83
C GLU A 422 -8.23 -16.24 -15.58
N ARG A 423 -8.86 -17.41 -15.77
CA ARG A 423 -10.31 -17.58 -15.52
C ARG A 423 -10.62 -17.46 -14.04
N TYR A 424 -9.79 -18.02 -13.16
CA TYR A 424 -9.92 -17.84 -11.71
C TYR A 424 -9.81 -16.35 -11.33
N ASN A 425 -8.77 -15.66 -11.81
CA ASN A 425 -8.52 -14.22 -11.58
C ASN A 425 -9.66 -13.30 -12.07
N ARG A 426 -10.33 -13.65 -13.17
CA ARG A 426 -11.49 -12.86 -13.64
C ARG A 426 -12.63 -12.81 -12.61
N TRP A 427 -12.81 -13.86 -11.81
CA TRP A 427 -13.95 -14.02 -10.89
C TRP A 427 -13.64 -13.92 -9.38
N HIS A 428 -12.40 -14.19 -8.94
CA HIS A 428 -12.05 -14.29 -7.50
C HIS A 428 -11.02 -13.23 -7.05
N ARG A 429 -11.10 -12.00 -7.58
CA ARG A 429 -10.31 -10.86 -7.05
C ARG A 429 -11.01 -10.27 -5.82
N LYS A 430 -10.21 -9.75 -4.89
CA LYS A 430 -10.67 -8.92 -3.78
C LYS A 430 -11.36 -7.64 -4.28
N SER A 431 -12.17 -7.04 -3.41
CA SER A 431 -12.68 -5.68 -3.60
C SER A 431 -11.52 -4.67 -3.61
N GLY A 432 -11.69 -3.56 -4.35
CA GLY A 432 -10.64 -2.56 -4.51
C GLY A 432 -10.45 -1.65 -3.29
N THR A 433 -9.27 -1.72 -2.69
CA THR A 433 -8.79 -0.77 -1.66
C THR A 433 -7.55 0.02 -2.10
N ASP A 434 -7.00 -0.33 -3.26
CA ASP A 434 -5.89 0.31 -3.97
C ASP A 434 -6.38 1.34 -5.01
N ILE A 435 -5.44 2.06 -5.65
CA ILE A 435 -5.77 3.07 -6.67
C ILE A 435 -6.43 2.49 -7.92
N GLU A 436 -6.05 1.28 -8.33
CA GLU A 436 -6.61 0.54 -9.49
C GLU A 436 -7.87 -0.28 -9.13
N ARG A 437 -8.40 -0.07 -7.92
CA ARG A 437 -9.70 -0.58 -7.43
C ARG A 437 -9.85 -2.09 -7.59
N GLY A 438 -8.82 -2.85 -7.26
CA GLY A 438 -8.80 -4.31 -7.29
C GLY A 438 -8.77 -4.88 -8.71
N THR A 439 -8.44 -4.08 -9.72
CA THR A 439 -8.05 -4.58 -11.05
C THR A 439 -6.57 -4.96 -11.07
N ASN A 440 -6.19 -5.84 -11.98
CA ASN A 440 -4.80 -6.28 -12.12
C ASN A 440 -4.47 -6.62 -13.58
N ILE A 441 -3.18 -6.73 -13.88
CA ILE A 441 -2.66 -6.96 -15.23
C ILE A 441 -3.23 -8.24 -15.88
N GLY A 442 -3.55 -9.26 -15.07
CA GLY A 442 -4.19 -10.52 -15.51
C GLY A 442 -5.63 -10.41 -16.01
N LEU A 443 -6.20 -9.20 -16.04
CA LEU A 443 -7.45 -8.90 -16.76
C LEU A 443 -7.22 -8.53 -18.23
N LEU A 444 -6.00 -8.13 -18.60
CA LEU A 444 -5.64 -7.83 -19.98
C LEU A 444 -5.39 -9.14 -20.73
N PRO A 445 -5.96 -9.35 -21.93
CA PRO A 445 -5.77 -10.59 -22.70
C PRO A 445 -4.34 -10.73 -23.25
N ASP A 446 -3.55 -9.65 -23.23
CA ASP A 446 -2.17 -9.56 -23.72
C ASP A 446 -1.14 -9.47 -22.58
N TRP A 447 -1.52 -9.77 -21.32
CA TRP A 447 -0.69 -9.61 -20.11
C TRP A 447 0.71 -10.24 -20.20
N HIS A 448 0.84 -11.36 -20.93
CA HIS A 448 2.08 -12.11 -21.10
C HIS A 448 2.98 -11.60 -22.24
N SER A 449 2.51 -10.57 -22.98
CA SER A 449 3.20 -10.10 -24.18
C SER A 449 4.48 -9.31 -23.87
N ASP A 450 5.37 -9.27 -24.86
CA ASP A 450 6.62 -8.52 -24.86
C ASP A 450 6.39 -7.03 -24.56
N ARG A 451 5.27 -6.48 -25.05
CA ARG A 451 4.85 -5.11 -24.75
C ARG A 451 4.58 -4.94 -23.25
N ARG A 452 3.74 -5.80 -22.65
CA ARG A 452 3.37 -5.70 -21.22
C ARG A 452 4.51 -5.97 -20.27
N PHE A 453 5.42 -6.86 -20.67
CA PHE A 453 6.67 -7.10 -19.97
C PHE A 453 7.57 -5.85 -20.01
N ALA A 454 7.87 -5.30 -21.19
CA ALA A 454 8.73 -4.11 -21.30
C ALA A 454 8.10 -2.82 -20.75
N GLU A 455 6.77 -2.65 -20.83
CA GLU A 455 6.06 -1.51 -20.22
C GLU A 455 6.29 -1.43 -18.69
N GLN A 456 6.54 -2.55 -18.00
CA GLN A 456 6.79 -2.55 -16.55
C GLN A 456 8.11 -1.88 -16.15
N SER A 457 9.16 -1.91 -16.99
CA SER A 457 10.40 -1.16 -16.73
C SER A 457 10.23 0.36 -16.84
N PHE A 458 9.12 0.85 -17.39
CA PHE A 458 8.82 2.28 -17.53
C PHE A 458 7.64 2.78 -16.67
N THR A 459 6.65 1.91 -16.41
CA THR A 459 5.40 2.24 -15.69
C THR A 459 4.91 1.12 -14.77
N GLY A 460 5.78 0.17 -14.41
CA GLY A 460 5.54 -0.88 -13.42
C GLY A 460 5.83 -0.41 -11.99
N THR A 461 5.99 -1.36 -11.06
CA THR A 461 6.41 -1.05 -9.68
C THR A 461 7.90 -0.70 -9.56
N ASN A 462 8.72 -1.08 -10.55
CA ASN A 462 10.13 -0.72 -10.66
C ASN A 462 10.41 0.06 -11.96
N PRO A 463 10.01 1.35 -12.05
CA PRO A 463 10.33 2.20 -13.19
C PRO A 463 11.70 2.90 -13.05
N THR A 464 12.48 2.58 -12.01
CA THR A 464 13.61 3.39 -11.51
C THR A 464 14.99 2.79 -11.74
N THR A 465 15.09 1.56 -12.26
CA THR A 465 16.40 0.86 -12.38
C THR A 465 16.71 0.27 -13.75
N ILE A 466 15.85 0.46 -14.76
CA ILE A 466 16.27 0.26 -16.15
C ILE A 466 17.32 1.31 -16.52
N GLU A 467 18.43 0.90 -17.12
CA GLU A 467 19.57 1.77 -17.40
C GLU A 467 20.20 1.46 -18.76
N LYS A 468 21.04 2.36 -19.27
CA LYS A 468 21.72 2.18 -20.56
C LYS A 468 22.74 1.04 -20.47
N VAL A 469 22.73 0.13 -21.44
CA VAL A 469 23.56 -1.09 -21.37
C VAL A 469 25.08 -0.78 -21.29
N PRO A 470 25.83 -1.37 -20.34
CA PRO A 470 27.29 -1.31 -20.30
C PRO A 470 27.95 -1.90 -21.56
N LYS A 471 29.12 -1.39 -21.94
CA LYS A 471 29.80 -1.81 -23.19
C LYS A 471 30.30 -3.25 -23.15
N ASP A 472 30.79 -3.67 -21.98
CA ASP A 472 31.18 -5.04 -21.65
C ASP A 472 30.00 -6.00 -21.79
N LEU A 473 28.88 -5.69 -21.13
CA LEU A 473 27.68 -6.51 -21.13
C LEU A 473 27.04 -6.60 -22.53
N LEU A 474 27.03 -5.50 -23.29
CA LEU A 474 26.57 -5.51 -24.68
C LEU A 474 27.44 -6.42 -25.56
N LYS A 475 28.77 -6.35 -25.41
CA LYS A 475 29.70 -7.26 -26.09
C LYS A 475 29.43 -8.73 -25.71
N GLU A 476 29.12 -9.00 -24.45
CA GLU A 476 28.82 -10.34 -23.97
C GLU A 476 27.52 -10.93 -24.55
N PHE A 477 26.46 -10.11 -24.68
CA PHE A 477 25.25 -10.48 -25.43
C PHE A 477 25.56 -10.77 -26.90
N ILE A 478 26.39 -9.93 -27.54
CA ILE A 478 26.81 -10.08 -28.94
C ILE A 478 27.60 -11.39 -29.17
N ASP A 479 28.59 -11.66 -28.33
CA ASP A 479 29.40 -12.89 -28.40
C ASP A 479 28.57 -14.14 -28.06
N THR A 480 27.60 -14.01 -27.15
CA THR A 480 26.66 -15.09 -26.83
C THR A 480 25.71 -15.38 -27.99
N ALA A 481 25.13 -14.38 -28.64
CA ALA A 481 24.30 -14.58 -29.84
C ALA A 481 25.06 -15.30 -30.96
N LYS A 482 26.34 -14.96 -31.16
CA LYS A 482 27.26 -15.62 -32.11
C LYS A 482 27.55 -17.07 -31.73
N ARG A 483 27.70 -17.37 -30.44
CA ARG A 483 27.97 -18.70 -29.89
C ARG A 483 26.75 -19.64 -29.87
N THR A 484 25.55 -19.12 -29.64
CA THR A 484 24.31 -19.93 -29.52
C THR A 484 23.44 -19.95 -30.79
N GLY A 485 23.95 -19.42 -31.91
CA GLY A 485 23.32 -19.56 -33.22
C GLY A 485 22.15 -18.61 -33.51
N TYR A 486 21.99 -17.53 -32.73
CA TYR A 486 20.98 -16.50 -32.99
C TYR A 486 21.42 -15.55 -34.10
N ASP A 487 21.43 -16.09 -35.31
CA ASP A 487 22.09 -15.59 -36.50
C ASP A 487 21.67 -14.16 -36.91
N TYR A 488 20.42 -13.74 -36.61
CA TYR A 488 19.95 -12.36 -36.78
C TYR A 488 20.56 -11.39 -35.77
N TRP A 489 20.49 -11.73 -34.47
CA TRP A 489 21.00 -10.89 -33.38
C TRP A 489 22.52 -10.80 -33.42
N ALA A 490 23.19 -11.91 -33.71
CA ALA A 490 24.64 -12.00 -33.93
C ALA A 490 25.17 -11.05 -35.03
N LYS A 491 24.33 -10.67 -35.99
CA LYS A 491 24.65 -9.75 -37.10
C LYS A 491 24.13 -8.33 -36.88
N THR A 492 23.06 -8.18 -36.09
CA THR A 492 22.32 -6.91 -35.95
C THR A 492 22.73 -6.11 -34.71
N LEU A 493 23.08 -6.77 -33.60
CA LEU A 493 23.39 -6.08 -32.33
C LEU A 493 24.62 -5.16 -32.45
N ASP A 494 25.67 -5.58 -33.16
CA ASP A 494 26.85 -4.74 -33.49
C ASP A 494 26.50 -3.50 -34.35
N LEU A 495 25.34 -3.48 -35.00
CA LEU A 495 24.89 -2.41 -35.92
C LEU A 495 23.86 -1.47 -35.28
N LEU A 496 23.34 -1.79 -34.09
CA LEU A 496 22.41 -0.92 -33.37
C LEU A 496 23.16 0.23 -32.70
N ASN A 497 22.54 1.42 -32.67
CA ASN A 497 23.08 2.55 -31.93
C ASN A 497 23.05 2.23 -30.42
N PRO A 498 24.18 2.24 -29.69
CA PRO A 498 24.18 1.97 -28.25
C PRO A 498 23.39 2.98 -27.40
N SER A 499 22.92 4.11 -27.96
CA SER A 499 21.95 5.00 -27.30
C SER A 499 20.48 4.59 -27.49
N CYS A 500 20.19 3.41 -28.05
CA CYS A 500 18.86 2.80 -28.02
C CYS A 500 18.84 1.47 -27.27
N LEU A 501 19.92 1.07 -26.59
CA LEU A 501 20.00 -0.20 -25.88
C LEU A 501 20.06 0.03 -24.36
N TYR A 502 19.14 -0.61 -23.67
CA TYR A 502 18.93 -0.50 -22.23
C TYR A 502 18.92 -1.89 -21.60
N VAL A 503 19.13 -1.99 -20.30
CA VAL A 503 19.23 -3.24 -19.55
C VAL A 503 18.50 -3.12 -18.22
N GLN A 504 17.89 -4.23 -17.79
CA GLN A 504 17.56 -4.48 -16.39
C GLN A 504 18.63 -5.46 -15.86
N ASP A 505 19.63 -4.96 -15.15
CA ASP A 505 20.81 -5.72 -14.73
C ASP A 505 20.73 -6.13 -13.26
N CYS A 506 20.59 -7.43 -12.99
CA CYS A 506 20.62 -8.00 -11.63
C CYS A 506 21.85 -8.88 -11.37
N ARG A 507 22.95 -8.75 -12.15
CA ARG A 507 24.21 -9.52 -11.97
C ARG A 507 24.75 -9.43 -10.54
N TYR A 508 24.60 -8.27 -9.91
CA TYR A 508 25.07 -7.97 -8.55
C TYR A 508 24.39 -8.79 -7.44
N PHE A 509 23.28 -9.49 -7.71
CA PHE A 509 22.55 -10.27 -6.71
C PHE A 509 23.43 -11.26 -5.94
N ARG A 510 24.36 -11.92 -6.64
CA ARG A 510 25.26 -12.94 -6.05
C ARG A 510 26.27 -12.31 -5.10
N GLU A 511 26.87 -11.19 -5.50
CA GLU A 511 27.76 -10.39 -4.65
C GLU A 511 27.01 -9.85 -3.42
N ALA A 512 25.87 -9.20 -3.65
CA ALA A 512 25.05 -8.57 -2.62
C ALA A 512 24.54 -9.56 -1.56
N ALA A 513 24.10 -10.75 -1.97
CA ALA A 513 23.67 -11.80 -1.05
C ALA A 513 24.83 -12.67 -0.52
N GLY A 514 26.07 -12.45 -0.98
CA GLY A 514 27.26 -13.25 -0.65
C GLY A 514 27.06 -14.73 -0.95
N ILE A 515 26.86 -15.04 -2.24
CA ILE A 515 26.56 -16.33 -2.86
C ILE A 515 27.61 -16.60 -3.94
N GLU A 516 28.08 -17.83 -4.08
CA GLU A 516 29.15 -18.15 -5.03
C GLU A 516 28.69 -18.05 -6.49
N ALA A 517 29.62 -17.73 -7.39
CA ALA A 517 29.30 -17.29 -8.75
C ALA A 517 28.44 -18.28 -9.55
N ASP A 518 28.65 -19.59 -9.38
CA ASP A 518 27.93 -20.63 -10.11
C ASP A 518 26.92 -21.42 -9.24
N GLU A 519 26.73 -21.04 -7.97
CA GLU A 519 25.83 -21.68 -7.00
C GLU A 519 24.34 -21.55 -7.40
N THR A 520 23.51 -22.55 -7.10
CA THR A 520 22.06 -22.44 -7.32
C THR A 520 21.44 -21.61 -6.20
N MET A 521 20.80 -20.49 -6.53
CA MET A 521 20.00 -19.72 -5.57
C MET A 521 18.69 -20.47 -5.27
N HIS A 522 18.74 -21.28 -4.21
CA HIS A 522 17.65 -22.10 -3.71
C HIS A 522 17.60 -21.99 -2.19
N TYR A 523 16.40 -21.92 -1.64
CA TYR A 523 16.18 -22.03 -0.21
C TYR A 523 14.83 -22.65 0.13
N LYS A 524 14.69 -23.15 1.36
CA LYS A 524 13.46 -23.68 1.92
C LYS A 524 13.35 -23.26 3.38
N GLU A 525 12.34 -22.46 3.70
CA GLU A 525 11.96 -22.23 5.10
C GLU A 525 11.26 -23.48 5.67
N PRO A 526 11.33 -23.76 6.99
CA PRO A 526 10.76 -24.99 7.56
C PRO A 526 9.24 -25.16 7.40
N VAL A 527 8.54 -24.12 6.92
CA VAL A 527 7.08 -24.08 6.69
C VAL A 527 6.71 -23.71 5.24
N SER A 528 7.69 -23.60 4.34
CA SER A 528 7.46 -23.35 2.90
C SER A 528 7.78 -24.59 2.05
N ASP A 529 7.39 -24.56 0.78
CA ASP A 529 8.00 -25.39 -0.25
C ASP A 529 9.41 -24.91 -0.63
N ASP A 530 10.10 -25.71 -1.45
CA ASP A 530 11.41 -25.37 -2.03
C ASP A 530 11.29 -24.22 -3.03
N ASN A 531 11.95 -23.09 -2.79
CA ASN A 531 11.88 -21.89 -3.61
C ASN A 531 13.23 -21.62 -4.30
N TRP A 532 13.18 -21.16 -5.56
CA TRP A 532 14.36 -20.77 -6.34
C TRP A 532 14.31 -19.27 -6.70
N ALA A 533 15.46 -18.61 -6.62
CA ALA A 533 15.69 -17.24 -7.06
C ALA A 533 16.69 -17.22 -8.23
N CYS A 534 16.89 -16.05 -8.85
CA CYS A 534 17.76 -15.90 -10.01
C CYS A 534 18.28 -14.46 -10.16
N ALA A 535 19.44 -14.32 -10.80
CA ALA A 535 20.08 -13.05 -11.18
C ALA A 535 19.83 -12.76 -12.67
N ALA A 536 18.56 -12.63 -13.07
CA ALA A 536 18.22 -12.45 -14.48
C ALA A 536 18.71 -11.10 -15.03
N VAL A 537 19.06 -11.08 -16.32
CA VAL A 537 19.54 -9.87 -17.02
C VAL A 537 18.78 -9.71 -18.32
N THR A 538 18.02 -8.63 -18.46
CA THR A 538 17.19 -8.39 -19.66
C THR A 538 17.73 -7.24 -20.49
N LEU A 539 18.09 -7.50 -21.74
CA LEU A 539 18.45 -6.50 -22.74
C LEU A 539 17.18 -6.00 -23.46
N PHE A 540 17.06 -4.69 -23.62
CA PHE A 540 15.96 -4.03 -24.32
C PHE A 540 16.45 -3.09 -25.43
N GLN A 541 15.62 -2.90 -26.46
CA GLN A 541 15.78 -1.85 -27.46
C GLN A 541 14.65 -0.81 -27.34
N LEU A 542 15.01 0.48 -27.19
CA LEU A 542 14.07 1.60 -27.19
C LEU A 542 13.96 2.20 -28.60
N HIS A 543 12.85 1.90 -29.27
CA HIS A 543 12.57 2.37 -30.62
C HIS A 543 12.19 3.86 -30.67
N THR A 544 12.42 4.50 -31.81
CA THR A 544 12.18 5.95 -32.03
C THR A 544 10.71 6.36 -32.00
N ASP A 545 9.79 5.39 -32.04
CA ASP A 545 8.36 5.60 -31.86
C ASP A 545 7.89 5.49 -30.40
N GLY A 546 8.82 5.21 -29.46
CA GLY A 546 8.55 5.11 -28.03
C GLY A 546 8.41 3.69 -27.48
N LYS A 547 8.42 2.66 -28.34
CA LYS A 547 8.25 1.27 -27.89
C LYS A 547 9.55 0.71 -27.34
N LEU A 548 9.53 0.23 -26.10
CA LEU A 548 10.59 -0.60 -25.53
C LEU A 548 10.33 -2.06 -25.94
N HIS A 549 11.35 -2.73 -26.49
CA HIS A 549 11.26 -4.12 -26.96
C HIS A 549 12.24 -5.01 -26.19
N PRO A 550 11.82 -6.15 -25.61
CA PRO A 550 12.74 -7.09 -24.97
C PRO A 550 13.49 -7.90 -26.04
N VAL A 551 14.81 -7.84 -26.02
CA VAL A 551 15.71 -8.41 -27.04
C VAL A 551 16.30 -9.74 -26.61
N ALA A 552 16.79 -9.83 -25.36
CA ALA A 552 17.42 -11.02 -24.83
C ALA A 552 17.24 -11.10 -23.31
N ILE A 553 17.20 -12.31 -22.77
CA ILE A 553 17.14 -12.57 -21.33
C ILE A 553 18.17 -13.65 -20.97
N VAL A 554 19.04 -13.33 -20.03
CA VAL A 554 19.79 -14.33 -19.23
C VAL A 554 18.86 -14.75 -18.09
N CYS A 555 18.55 -16.03 -17.95
CA CYS A 555 17.58 -16.50 -16.94
C CYS A 555 18.15 -16.42 -15.51
N ASP A 556 19.44 -16.72 -15.35
CA ASP A 556 20.22 -16.52 -14.13
C ASP A 556 21.67 -16.28 -14.55
N TYR A 557 22.18 -15.08 -14.31
CA TYR A 557 23.57 -14.75 -14.61
C TYR A 557 24.47 -15.28 -13.49
N LYS A 558 25.49 -16.02 -13.91
CA LYS A 558 26.48 -16.65 -13.04
C LYS A 558 27.81 -15.88 -13.05
N SER A 559 28.91 -16.55 -13.34
CA SER A 559 30.20 -15.93 -13.63
C SER A 559 30.24 -15.22 -15.01
N SER A 560 29.45 -15.68 -15.98
CA SER A 560 29.32 -15.10 -17.33
C SER A 560 28.13 -15.71 -18.09
N MET A 561 27.70 -15.10 -19.19
CA MET A 561 26.77 -15.71 -20.17
C MET A 561 27.33 -16.99 -20.82
N ALA A 562 28.64 -17.22 -20.78
CA ALA A 562 29.21 -18.50 -21.21
C ALA A 562 28.73 -19.65 -20.32
N ASN A 563 28.56 -19.38 -19.02
CA ASN A 563 28.16 -20.32 -17.98
C ASN A 563 26.66 -20.19 -17.60
N SER A 564 25.89 -19.35 -18.30
CA SER A 564 24.49 -19.02 -17.99
C SER A 564 23.57 -19.32 -19.18
N VAL A 565 22.31 -19.65 -18.93
CA VAL A 565 21.30 -19.82 -20.00
C VAL A 565 20.81 -18.46 -20.48
N THR A 566 21.04 -18.16 -21.75
CA THR A 566 20.64 -16.91 -22.41
C THR A 566 19.80 -17.20 -23.65
N ILE A 567 18.59 -16.66 -23.72
CA ILE A 567 17.66 -16.76 -24.85
C ILE A 567 17.45 -15.39 -25.49
N PHE A 568 17.36 -15.34 -26.82
CA PHE A 568 17.05 -14.13 -27.58
C PHE A 568 15.63 -14.23 -28.14
N ASN A 569 14.96 -13.07 -28.22
CA ASN A 569 13.58 -12.99 -28.68
C ASN A 569 13.45 -13.39 -30.16
N ARG A 570 12.42 -14.18 -30.49
CA ARG A 570 12.05 -14.53 -31.87
C ARG A 570 11.42 -13.35 -32.61
N ARG A 571 10.83 -12.39 -31.89
CA ARG A 571 10.39 -11.10 -32.43
C ARG A 571 11.57 -10.13 -32.43
N HIS A 572 11.92 -9.61 -33.59
CA HIS A 572 13.05 -8.71 -33.76
C HIS A 572 12.67 -7.24 -33.53
N ARG A 573 11.36 -6.91 -33.62
CA ARG A 573 10.80 -5.56 -33.43
C ARG A 573 9.39 -5.62 -32.83
N PRO A 574 8.92 -4.55 -32.16
CA PRO A 574 7.54 -4.42 -31.69
C PRO A 574 6.47 -4.53 -32.78
N SER A 575 6.84 -4.35 -34.05
CA SER A 575 5.98 -4.47 -35.23
C SER A 575 5.72 -5.90 -35.70
N ASP A 576 6.54 -6.85 -35.27
CA ASP A 576 6.52 -8.22 -35.82
C ASP A 576 5.30 -8.98 -35.28
N PRO A 577 4.79 -10.03 -35.95
CA PRO A 577 3.61 -10.76 -35.48
C PRO A 577 3.75 -11.24 -34.03
N SER A 578 2.79 -10.88 -33.17
CA SER A 578 2.76 -11.22 -31.74
C SER A 578 1.85 -12.40 -31.40
N VAL A 579 1.15 -12.97 -32.39
CA VAL A 579 0.09 -13.97 -32.20
C VAL A 579 0.58 -15.26 -31.52
N PHE A 580 1.87 -15.59 -31.63
CA PHE A 580 2.48 -16.78 -31.02
C PHE A 580 3.08 -16.53 -29.61
N GLU A 581 3.08 -15.29 -29.11
CA GLU A 581 3.70 -14.96 -27.80
C GLU A 581 3.00 -15.62 -26.60
N LYS A 582 1.81 -16.19 -26.82
CA LYS A 582 1.08 -16.96 -25.80
C LYS A 582 1.64 -18.37 -25.67
N GLU A 583 2.01 -18.99 -26.79
CA GLU A 583 2.53 -20.35 -26.89
C GLU A 583 4.07 -20.43 -26.88
N ASP A 584 4.77 -19.29 -26.85
CA ASP A 584 6.23 -19.24 -26.74
C ASP A 584 6.73 -19.51 -25.31
N TRP A 585 6.49 -20.72 -24.80
CA TRP A 585 6.79 -21.12 -23.42
C TRP A 585 8.25 -20.92 -22.99
N PRO A 586 9.28 -21.18 -23.81
CA PRO A 586 10.67 -20.87 -23.47
C PRO A 586 10.89 -19.37 -23.21
N TRP A 587 10.33 -18.50 -24.05
CA TRP A 587 10.46 -17.05 -23.90
C TRP A 587 9.59 -16.50 -22.75
N ARG A 588 8.41 -17.10 -22.52
CA ARG A 588 7.57 -16.79 -21.35
C ARG A 588 8.25 -17.18 -20.03
N TYR A 589 8.90 -18.34 -19.97
CA TYR A 589 9.69 -18.75 -18.81
C TYR A 589 10.82 -17.77 -18.52
N ALA A 590 11.59 -17.36 -19.53
CA ALA A 590 12.66 -16.39 -19.37
C ALA A 590 12.13 -15.02 -18.88
N LYS A 591 11.00 -14.55 -19.43
CA LYS A 591 10.30 -13.36 -18.89
C LYS A 591 9.89 -13.56 -17.43
N THR A 592 9.44 -14.75 -17.01
CA THR A 592 9.17 -15.05 -15.60
C THR A 592 10.44 -15.03 -14.74
N CYS A 593 11.60 -15.51 -15.19
CA CYS A 593 12.87 -15.33 -14.47
C CYS A 593 13.17 -13.84 -14.24
N ALA A 594 13.05 -13.02 -15.29
CA ALA A 594 13.21 -11.57 -15.19
C ALA A 594 12.23 -10.92 -14.19
N GLN A 595 10.96 -11.36 -14.19
CA GLN A 595 9.95 -10.88 -13.24
C GLN A 595 10.21 -11.34 -11.79
N VAL A 596 10.84 -12.50 -11.56
CA VAL A 596 11.26 -12.97 -10.23
C VAL A 596 12.41 -12.12 -9.70
N SER A 597 13.45 -11.87 -10.51
CA SER A 597 14.53 -10.94 -10.14
C SER A 597 14.00 -9.53 -9.92
N ASP A 598 13.08 -9.06 -10.76
CA ASP A 598 12.46 -7.75 -10.61
C ASP A 598 11.52 -7.66 -9.41
N TRP A 599 10.86 -8.74 -8.99
CA TRP A 599 10.09 -8.76 -7.73
C TRP A 599 11.02 -8.61 -6.52
N PHE A 600 12.11 -9.38 -6.47
CA PHE A 600 13.04 -9.32 -5.34
C PHE A 600 13.77 -7.97 -5.27
N ARG A 601 14.27 -7.46 -6.42
CA ARG A 601 14.87 -6.12 -6.51
C ARG A 601 13.88 -5.04 -6.10
N HIS A 602 12.64 -5.15 -6.55
CA HIS A 602 11.59 -4.20 -6.24
C HIS A 602 11.27 -4.17 -4.74
N GLU A 603 10.82 -5.28 -4.16
CA GLU A 603 10.34 -5.27 -2.77
C GLU A 603 11.46 -5.11 -1.75
N VAL A 604 12.57 -5.85 -1.90
CA VAL A 604 13.63 -5.89 -0.88
C VAL A 604 14.65 -4.78 -1.10
N GLY A 605 15.05 -4.53 -2.35
CA GLY A 605 16.00 -3.48 -2.71
C GLY A 605 15.37 -2.09 -2.73
N ILE A 606 14.42 -1.86 -3.62
CA ILE A 606 13.96 -0.51 -3.95
C ILE A 606 12.91 0.01 -2.95
N HIS A 607 11.90 -0.79 -2.65
CA HIS A 607 10.81 -0.44 -1.75
C HIS A 607 11.33 -0.44 -0.30
N LEU A 608 11.61 -1.61 0.28
CA LEU A 608 12.04 -1.71 1.68
C LEU A 608 13.36 -0.98 1.97
N THR A 609 14.42 -1.22 1.18
CA THR A 609 15.73 -0.64 1.51
C THR A 609 15.86 0.82 1.07
N ARG A 610 15.62 1.13 -0.21
CA ARG A 610 15.82 2.50 -0.73
C ARG A 610 14.72 3.51 -0.38
N ALA A 611 13.50 3.08 -0.05
CA ALA A 611 12.51 3.97 0.57
C ALA A 611 12.60 3.92 2.11
N HIS A 612 12.12 2.83 2.73
CA HIS A 612 11.89 2.82 4.18
C HIS A 612 13.17 2.95 5.00
N PHE A 613 14.23 2.19 4.71
CA PHE A 613 15.44 2.20 5.55
C PHE A 613 16.33 3.42 5.31
N ILE A 614 16.50 3.88 4.06
CA ILE A 614 17.24 5.12 3.78
C ILE A 614 16.55 6.31 4.45
N GLU A 615 15.23 6.44 4.31
CA GLU A 615 14.50 7.57 4.90
C GLU A 615 14.51 7.50 6.43
N GLU A 616 14.34 6.32 7.04
CA GLU A 616 14.49 6.17 8.49
C GLU A 616 15.87 6.58 9.00
N SER A 617 16.94 6.29 8.26
CA SER A 617 18.28 6.75 8.63
C SER A 617 18.39 8.28 8.58
N VAL A 618 17.76 8.94 7.59
CA VAL A 618 17.64 10.41 7.52
C VAL A 618 16.77 10.98 8.65
N ILE A 619 15.65 10.33 8.98
CA ILE A 619 14.78 10.73 10.11
C ILE A 619 15.57 10.70 11.42
N VAL A 620 16.26 9.59 11.71
CA VAL A 620 17.07 9.44 12.94
C VAL A 620 18.22 10.45 12.97
N ALA A 621 18.92 10.68 11.85
CA ALA A 621 19.95 11.72 11.75
C ALA A 621 19.37 13.09 12.10
N THR A 622 18.24 13.45 11.51
CA THR A 622 17.59 14.76 11.70
C THR A 622 17.10 14.94 13.13
N HIS A 623 16.48 13.92 13.72
CA HIS A 623 16.00 14.01 15.11
C HIS A 623 17.16 14.18 16.11
N ARG A 624 18.33 13.59 15.83
CA ARG A 624 19.53 13.73 16.67
C ARG A 624 20.28 15.04 16.47
N THR A 625 20.15 15.72 15.34
CA THR A 625 21.00 16.89 15.00
C THR A 625 20.23 18.21 14.88
N ILE A 626 19.00 18.20 14.37
CA ILE A 626 18.22 19.39 14.11
C ILE A 626 17.16 19.62 15.23
N PRO A 627 17.11 20.81 15.87
CA PRO A 627 16.09 21.16 16.86
C PRO A 627 14.72 21.40 16.21
N MET A 628 13.63 21.27 16.98
CA MET A 628 12.27 21.25 16.42
C MET A 628 11.82 22.59 15.81
N GLU A 629 12.44 23.69 16.21
CA GLU A 629 12.17 25.04 15.73
C GLU A 629 12.84 25.36 14.39
N HIS A 630 13.82 24.56 13.99
CA HIS A 630 14.59 24.79 12.77
C HIS A 630 13.73 24.59 11.52
N ILE A 631 14.03 25.35 10.46
CA ILE A 631 13.24 25.34 9.22
C ILE A 631 13.26 23.96 8.56
N VAL A 632 14.39 23.25 8.60
CA VAL A 632 14.52 21.90 8.00
C VAL A 632 13.66 20.89 8.75
N TYR A 633 13.66 20.91 10.09
CA TYR A 633 12.81 20.00 10.87
C TYR A 633 11.32 20.27 10.63
N LYS A 634 10.90 21.54 10.69
CA LYS A 634 9.50 21.94 10.44
C LYS A 634 8.98 21.53 9.07
N LEU A 635 9.86 21.55 8.07
CA LEU A 635 9.51 21.24 6.69
C LEU A 635 9.55 19.73 6.39
N LEU A 636 10.45 18.96 7.04
CA LEU A 636 10.53 17.51 6.84
C LEU A 636 9.57 16.70 7.73
N GLN A 637 9.32 17.12 8.97
CA GLN A 637 8.48 16.39 9.92
C GLN A 637 7.08 15.96 9.40
N PRO A 638 6.35 16.78 8.61
CA PRO A 638 5.07 16.37 8.02
C PRO A 638 5.17 15.13 7.11
N HIS A 639 6.33 14.90 6.50
CA HIS A 639 6.60 13.81 5.57
C HIS A 639 7.06 12.51 6.25
N TRP A 640 7.13 12.48 7.58
CA TRP A 640 7.59 11.34 8.37
C TRP A 640 6.52 10.73 9.29
N TYR A 641 5.27 11.20 9.17
CA TYR A 641 4.17 10.71 9.99
C TYR A 641 3.94 9.20 9.81
N LYS A 642 3.99 8.45 10.93
CA LYS A 642 3.86 6.99 11.07
C LYS A 642 5.06 6.15 10.57
N THR A 643 6.01 6.75 9.86
CA THR A 643 7.08 6.00 9.18
C THR A 643 7.96 5.17 10.14
N LEU A 644 8.21 5.62 11.37
CA LEU A 644 9.12 4.91 12.27
C LEU A 644 8.46 3.68 12.94
N SER A 645 7.23 3.82 13.45
CA SER A 645 6.47 2.71 14.04
C SER A 645 6.11 1.65 13.01
N LEU A 646 5.76 2.06 11.79
CA LEU A 646 5.54 1.19 10.64
C LEU A 646 6.78 0.35 10.31
N ASN A 647 7.95 0.99 10.17
CA ASN A 647 9.19 0.28 9.85
C ASN A 647 9.60 -0.72 10.95
N ALA A 648 9.36 -0.37 12.23
CA ALA A 648 9.56 -1.30 13.34
C ALA A 648 8.62 -2.52 13.25
N ALA A 649 7.33 -2.30 12.94
CA ALA A 649 6.36 -3.38 12.71
C ALA A 649 6.78 -4.28 11.53
N ALA A 650 7.25 -3.71 10.42
CA ALA A 650 7.69 -4.45 9.24
C ALA A 650 8.93 -5.33 9.51
N ARG A 651 9.92 -4.81 10.26
CA ARG A 651 11.15 -5.55 10.65
C ARG A 651 10.88 -6.73 11.58
N GLU A 652 9.95 -6.60 12.52
CA GLU A 652 9.57 -7.68 13.44
C GLU A 652 8.56 -8.67 12.82
N THR A 653 7.88 -8.30 11.72
CA THR A 653 6.77 -9.10 11.19
C THR A 653 6.82 -9.39 9.69
N LEU A 654 6.58 -8.43 8.79
CA LEU A 654 6.48 -8.70 7.35
C LEU A 654 7.71 -9.44 6.80
N VAL A 655 8.92 -8.97 7.09
CA VAL A 655 10.15 -9.60 6.58
C VAL A 655 10.35 -11.01 7.18
N PRO A 656 10.37 -11.23 8.52
CA PRO A 656 10.63 -12.54 9.12
C PRO A 656 9.43 -13.51 9.17
N GLN A 657 8.21 -13.08 8.79
CA GLN A 657 7.01 -13.92 8.81
C GLN A 657 6.30 -14.07 7.45
N VAL A 658 6.64 -13.25 6.43
CA VAL A 658 6.01 -13.31 5.10
C VAL A 658 7.05 -13.34 3.97
N ILE A 659 7.97 -12.38 3.90
CA ILE A 659 8.91 -12.27 2.77
C ILE A 659 9.86 -13.47 2.69
N LYS A 660 10.40 -13.93 3.83
CA LYS A 660 11.30 -15.09 3.86
C LYS A 660 10.67 -16.41 3.35
N ASP A 661 9.36 -16.59 3.54
CA ASP A 661 8.62 -17.77 3.09
C ASP A 661 8.39 -17.75 1.56
N LEU A 662 8.61 -16.60 0.92
CA LEU A 662 8.33 -16.35 -0.50
C LEU A 662 9.58 -16.34 -1.40
N VAL A 663 10.79 -16.30 -0.85
CA VAL A 663 12.02 -16.12 -1.65
C VAL A 663 12.86 -17.40 -1.71
N GLY A 664 13.59 -17.57 -2.81
CA GLY A 664 14.57 -18.66 -2.97
C GLY A 664 15.95 -18.35 -2.38
N LEU A 665 16.00 -17.55 -1.31
CA LEU A 665 17.21 -17.11 -0.61
C LEU A 665 17.03 -17.28 0.91
N SER A 666 18.12 -17.60 1.60
CA SER A 666 18.11 -17.72 3.06
C SER A 666 17.95 -16.36 3.76
N PRO A 667 17.48 -16.32 5.03
CA PRO A 667 17.43 -15.08 5.80
C PRO A 667 18.75 -14.31 5.80
N ASP A 668 19.89 -14.99 6.03
CA ASP A 668 21.21 -14.34 6.03
C ASP A 668 21.61 -13.78 4.65
N GLN A 669 21.23 -14.46 3.55
CA GLN A 669 21.42 -13.96 2.18
C GLN A 669 20.59 -12.69 1.94
N CYS A 670 19.34 -12.66 2.40
CA CYS A 670 18.48 -11.48 2.34
C CYS A 670 19.01 -10.32 3.21
N MET A 671 19.54 -10.61 4.42
CA MET A 671 20.15 -9.58 5.28
C MET A 671 21.39 -8.96 4.64
N LYS A 672 22.27 -9.77 4.02
CA LYS A 672 23.41 -9.26 3.24
C LYS A 672 22.95 -8.41 2.06
N TYR A 673 21.94 -8.86 1.32
CA TYR A 673 21.40 -8.12 0.17
C TYR A 673 20.87 -6.73 0.55
N MET A 674 20.07 -6.64 1.63
CA MET A 674 19.60 -5.34 2.16
C MET A 674 20.76 -4.47 2.67
N ALA A 675 21.78 -5.07 3.29
CA ALA A 675 22.99 -4.34 3.70
C ALA A 675 23.74 -3.77 2.49
N TYR A 676 23.87 -4.53 1.39
CA TYR A 676 24.52 -4.10 0.15
C TYR A 676 23.74 -3.00 -0.57
N GLU A 677 22.41 -3.14 -0.72
CA GLU A 677 21.55 -2.11 -1.34
C GLU A 677 21.61 -0.78 -0.56
N PHE A 678 21.66 -0.84 0.79
CA PHE A 678 21.80 0.34 1.63
C PHE A 678 23.20 0.96 1.54
N GLU A 679 24.25 0.15 1.73
CA GLU A 679 25.63 0.65 1.78
C GLU A 679 26.20 1.12 0.43
N ASN A 680 25.49 0.84 -0.68
CA ASN A 680 25.75 1.36 -2.03
C ASN A 680 24.69 2.38 -2.51
N PHE A 681 23.75 2.81 -1.67
CA PHE A 681 22.81 3.87 -2.05
C PHE A 681 23.50 5.23 -2.08
N ASP A 682 23.62 5.80 -3.27
CA ASP A 682 24.17 7.14 -3.46
C ASP A 682 23.06 8.20 -3.41
N TYR A 683 22.99 8.93 -2.30
CA TYR A 683 21.94 9.90 -2.02
C TYR A 683 21.88 11.04 -3.05
N GLN A 684 23.05 11.54 -3.52
CA GLN A 684 23.12 12.63 -4.51
C GLN A 684 22.89 12.13 -5.93
N GLN A 685 23.36 10.93 -6.27
CA GLN A 685 23.17 10.34 -7.59
C GLN A 685 21.72 9.89 -7.83
N ASN A 686 20.95 9.57 -6.77
CA ASN A 686 19.53 9.23 -6.85
C ASN A 686 18.59 10.46 -6.86
N TYR A 687 19.10 11.70 -6.78
CA TYR A 687 18.28 12.89 -7.09
C TYR A 687 17.70 12.76 -8.49
N VAL A 688 16.40 13.02 -8.69
CA VAL A 688 15.69 12.66 -9.93
C VAL A 688 16.37 13.11 -11.25
N PRO A 689 16.89 14.34 -11.39
CA PRO A 689 17.62 14.73 -12.60
C PRO A 689 18.95 13.97 -12.77
N ASN A 690 19.64 13.66 -11.67
CA ASN A 690 20.91 12.95 -11.66
C ASN A 690 20.71 11.45 -11.99
N ASP A 691 19.68 10.83 -11.41
CA ASP A 691 19.27 9.44 -11.67
C ASP A 691 18.96 9.22 -13.15
N LEU A 692 18.10 10.07 -13.73
CA LEU A 692 17.74 10.01 -15.15
C LEU A 692 18.99 10.13 -16.03
N ALA A 693 19.88 11.09 -15.75
CA ALA A 693 21.12 11.27 -16.51
C ALA A 693 22.05 10.05 -16.41
N HIS A 694 22.24 9.50 -15.20
CA HIS A 694 23.10 8.35 -14.93
C HIS A 694 22.62 7.10 -15.67
N ARG A 695 21.32 6.80 -15.57
CA ARG A 695 20.68 5.66 -16.27
C ARG A 695 20.56 5.87 -17.78
N GLY A 696 21.02 7.00 -18.32
CA GLY A 696 21.08 7.27 -19.77
C GLY A 696 19.77 7.76 -20.37
N PHE A 697 18.97 8.48 -19.60
CA PHE A 697 17.79 9.23 -20.03
C PHE A 697 18.03 10.74 -19.93
N PRO A 698 17.23 11.58 -20.62
CA PRO A 698 17.32 13.02 -20.47
C PRO A 698 16.84 13.49 -19.09
N SER A 699 17.64 14.33 -18.44
CA SER A 699 17.37 14.94 -17.14
C SER A 699 16.59 16.26 -17.21
N THR A 700 16.00 16.57 -18.37
CA THR A 700 15.25 17.82 -18.61
C THR A 700 13.94 17.53 -19.35
N LYS A 701 12.91 18.33 -19.07
CA LYS A 701 11.58 18.21 -19.69
C LYS A 701 11.64 18.24 -21.22
N ALA A 702 12.36 19.21 -21.78
CA ALA A 702 12.59 19.33 -23.23
C ALA A 702 13.36 18.14 -23.83
N GLY A 703 14.20 17.45 -23.05
CA GLY A 703 14.83 16.20 -23.49
C GLY A 703 13.85 15.02 -23.53
N LEU A 704 12.94 14.95 -22.56
CA LEU A 704 11.87 13.93 -22.49
C LEU A 704 10.70 14.18 -23.46
N GLU A 705 10.68 15.32 -24.16
CA GLU A 705 9.74 15.61 -25.26
C GLU A 705 10.03 14.80 -26.54
N ASP A 706 11.23 14.20 -26.67
CA ASP A 706 11.51 13.22 -27.73
C ASP A 706 10.47 12.08 -27.68
N LYS A 707 9.86 11.78 -28.83
CA LYS A 707 8.81 10.76 -29.01
C LYS A 707 9.24 9.38 -28.50
N ARG A 708 10.54 9.09 -28.48
CA ARG A 708 11.09 7.85 -27.92
C ARG A 708 10.86 7.68 -26.40
N TYR A 709 10.60 8.76 -25.67
CA TYR A 709 10.32 8.71 -24.22
C TYR A 709 8.82 8.88 -23.90
N LYS A 710 7.93 8.93 -24.90
CA LYS A 710 6.48 9.15 -24.68
C LYS A 710 5.84 8.10 -23.75
N ASN A 711 6.34 6.86 -23.77
CA ASN A 711 5.85 5.75 -22.95
C ASN A 711 6.55 5.68 -21.57
N TYR A 712 7.58 6.47 -21.31
CA TYR A 712 8.26 6.52 -20.01
C TYR A 712 7.59 7.56 -19.11
N ALA A 713 6.32 7.33 -18.79
CA ALA A 713 5.49 8.27 -18.03
C ALA A 713 6.03 8.54 -16.61
N TYR A 714 6.71 7.57 -15.99
CA TYR A 714 7.45 7.80 -14.74
C TYR A 714 8.44 8.96 -14.88
N ALA A 715 9.42 8.86 -15.79
CA ALA A 715 10.49 9.84 -15.94
C ALA A 715 9.97 11.28 -16.17
N LYS A 716 8.90 11.42 -16.94
CA LYS A 716 8.23 12.71 -17.18
C LYS A 716 7.60 13.26 -15.91
N ASN A 717 6.71 12.47 -15.31
CA ASN A 717 5.93 12.92 -14.16
C ASN A 717 6.81 13.19 -12.93
N ILE A 718 7.79 12.32 -12.66
CA ILE A 718 8.67 12.46 -11.49
C ILE A 718 9.63 13.64 -11.62
N LEU A 719 10.10 13.98 -12.83
CA LEU A 719 10.97 15.15 -13.04
C LEU A 719 10.20 16.46 -12.82
N SER A 720 8.97 16.56 -13.32
CA SER A 720 8.11 17.72 -13.04
C SER A 720 7.76 17.81 -11.54
N MET A 721 7.45 16.69 -10.88
CA MET A 721 7.23 16.62 -9.43
C MET A 721 8.46 17.08 -8.63
N TRP A 722 9.67 16.61 -8.99
CA TRP A 722 10.93 17.02 -8.35
C TRP A 722 11.11 18.53 -8.40
N HIS A 723 10.88 19.15 -9.56
CA HIS A 723 11.02 20.61 -9.70
C HIS A 723 9.98 21.41 -8.90
N VAL A 724 8.74 20.91 -8.77
CA VAL A 724 7.69 21.54 -7.94
C VAL A 724 8.06 21.44 -6.46
N ILE A 725 8.46 20.25 -5.97
CA ILE A 725 8.91 20.07 -4.58
C ILE A 725 10.14 20.95 -4.31
N ARG A 726 11.14 20.97 -5.20
CA ARG A 726 12.35 21.79 -5.02
C ARG A 726 12.06 23.29 -4.95
N ARG A 727 11.07 23.80 -5.71
CA ARG A 727 10.63 25.19 -5.61
C ARG A 727 9.97 25.48 -4.26
N TYR A 728 9.07 24.62 -3.79
CA TYR A 728 8.48 24.72 -2.45
C TYR A 728 9.56 24.71 -1.36
N VAL A 729 10.49 23.75 -1.40
CA VAL A 729 11.63 23.66 -0.48
C VAL A 729 12.46 24.94 -0.48
N LYS A 730 12.87 25.46 -1.64
CA LYS A 730 13.66 26.70 -1.73
C LYS A 730 12.90 27.91 -1.18
N GLY A 731 11.61 28.05 -1.53
CA GLY A 731 10.75 29.13 -1.04
C GLY A 731 10.59 29.11 0.48
N MET A 732 10.47 27.92 1.08
CA MET A 732 10.37 27.73 2.53
C MET A 732 11.71 27.93 3.25
N LEU A 733 12.83 27.42 2.72
CA LEU A 733 14.16 27.66 3.29
C LEU A 733 14.48 29.17 3.30
N LEU A 734 14.08 29.90 2.26
CA LEU A 734 14.18 31.35 2.17
C LEU A 734 13.25 32.13 3.12
N THR A 735 12.48 31.47 4.00
CA THR A 735 11.81 32.15 5.13
C THR A 735 12.71 32.26 6.37
N ALA A 736 13.84 31.55 6.40
CA ALA A 736 14.80 31.54 7.51
C ALA A 736 16.21 31.96 7.09
N TYR A 737 16.64 31.59 5.87
CA TYR A 737 17.88 32.07 5.27
C TYR A 737 17.60 33.27 4.36
N ASP A 738 18.30 34.38 4.57
CA ASP A 738 18.22 35.57 3.73
C ASP A 738 18.92 35.34 2.38
N GLU A 739 18.30 35.69 1.26
CA GLU A 739 18.73 35.25 -0.08
C GLU A 739 20.10 35.79 -0.48
N ASP A 740 20.42 37.05 -0.12
CA ASP A 740 21.71 37.69 -0.44
C ASP A 740 22.89 37.06 0.33
N ARG A 741 22.62 36.30 1.40
CA ARG A 741 23.62 35.65 2.27
C ARG A 741 23.33 34.17 2.54
N ALA A 742 22.47 33.52 1.78
CA ALA A 742 21.98 32.18 2.13
C ALA A 742 23.10 31.13 2.16
N ASP A 743 24.01 31.16 1.20
CA ASP A 743 25.19 30.29 1.15
C ASP A 743 26.19 30.57 2.28
N GLU A 744 26.14 31.74 2.91
CA GLU A 744 26.93 32.04 4.10
C GLU A 744 26.25 31.50 5.36
N ALA A 745 24.98 31.80 5.54
CA ALA A 745 24.20 31.33 6.67
C ALA A 745 24.13 29.78 6.72
N VAL A 746 24.00 29.09 5.58
CA VAL A 746 24.01 27.62 5.50
C VAL A 746 25.41 27.05 5.82
N ARG A 747 26.50 27.73 5.48
CA ARG A 747 27.86 27.33 5.91
C ARG A 747 28.09 27.54 7.39
N GLU A 748 27.49 28.57 7.98
CA GLU A 748 27.60 28.90 9.41
C GLU A 748 26.64 28.07 10.28
N ASP A 749 25.65 27.40 9.69
CA ASP A 749 24.69 26.55 10.39
C ASP A 749 25.32 25.24 10.91
N LEU A 750 25.64 25.24 12.20
CA LEU A 750 26.22 24.09 12.89
C LEU A 750 25.29 22.87 12.93
N TYR A 751 23.97 23.05 12.92
CA TYR A 751 23.02 21.93 12.92
C TYR A 751 23.05 21.21 11.57
N ILE A 752 23.14 21.95 10.46
CA ILE A 752 23.31 21.38 9.11
C ILE A 752 24.65 20.65 8.98
N GLN A 753 25.74 21.21 9.52
CA GLN A 753 27.04 20.53 9.56
C GLN A 753 27.00 19.22 10.36
N GLU A 754 26.37 19.23 11.54
CA GLU A 754 26.19 18.02 12.36
C GLU A 754 25.28 17.00 11.65
N TRP A 755 24.20 17.44 10.99
CA TRP A 755 23.27 16.57 10.24
C TRP A 755 23.95 15.81 9.10
N CYS A 756 24.73 16.52 8.27
CA CYS A 756 25.49 15.90 7.18
C CYS A 756 26.43 14.81 7.72
N LYS A 757 27.17 15.13 8.78
CA LYS A 757 28.11 14.20 9.43
C LYS A 757 27.38 13.00 10.06
N GLU A 758 26.24 13.22 10.70
CA GLU A 758 25.49 12.16 11.37
C GLU A 758 24.91 11.17 10.36
N ALA A 759 24.33 11.66 9.26
CA ALA A 759 23.83 10.84 8.16
C ALA A 759 24.96 10.05 7.46
N GLN A 760 26.11 10.68 7.20
CA GLN A 760 27.29 10.03 6.61
C GLN A 760 27.89 8.93 7.51
N THR A 761 27.92 9.13 8.83
CA THR A 761 28.68 8.26 9.77
C THR A 761 27.81 7.27 10.52
N ASN A 762 26.94 7.74 11.42
CA ASN A 762 26.07 6.88 12.22
C ASN A 762 24.90 6.34 11.40
N GLY A 763 24.34 7.15 10.50
CA GLY A 763 23.35 6.74 9.51
C GLY A 763 23.92 5.95 8.31
N ARG A 764 25.25 5.95 8.13
CA ARG A 764 26.01 5.29 7.05
C ARG A 764 25.61 5.59 5.61
N ILE A 765 24.86 6.66 5.34
CA ILE A 765 24.59 7.12 3.99
C ILE A 765 25.86 7.83 3.48
N LYS A 766 26.85 7.06 3.03
CA LYS A 766 28.22 7.51 2.72
C LYS A 766 28.26 8.73 1.78
N ASN A 767 27.34 8.76 0.81
CA ASN A 767 27.23 9.79 -0.21
C ASN A 767 26.11 10.80 0.10
N PHE A 768 25.71 10.96 1.37
CA PHE A 768 24.89 12.09 1.80
C PHE A 768 25.71 13.39 1.67
N PRO A 769 25.14 14.47 1.12
CA PRO A 769 25.90 15.67 0.76
C PRO A 769 26.61 16.32 1.95
N THR A 770 27.77 16.91 1.68
CA THR A 770 28.38 17.90 2.60
C THR A 770 27.87 19.28 2.18
N ILE A 771 26.72 19.66 2.71
CA ILE A 771 25.96 20.86 2.33
C ILE A 771 26.79 22.13 2.58
N ARG A 772 26.91 23.01 1.58
CA ARG A 772 27.69 24.28 1.65
C ARG A 772 27.02 25.47 0.96
N SER A 773 25.84 25.28 0.38
CA SER A 773 25.04 26.31 -0.29
C SER A 773 23.55 26.09 0.00
N LEU A 774 22.74 27.11 -0.24
CA LEU A 774 21.28 26.98 -0.20
C LEU A 774 20.79 25.93 -1.20
N ASP A 775 21.39 25.83 -2.38
CA ASP A 775 20.97 24.86 -3.39
C ASP A 775 21.36 23.41 -3.03
N ASP A 776 22.51 23.16 -2.38
CA ASP A 776 22.81 21.85 -1.77
C ASP A 776 21.75 21.46 -0.73
N LEU A 777 21.36 22.41 0.12
CA LEU A 777 20.34 22.20 1.15
C LEU A 777 18.97 21.95 0.53
N CYS A 778 18.63 22.67 -0.55
CA CYS A 778 17.41 22.46 -1.31
C CYS A 778 17.33 21.04 -1.87
N ASP A 779 18.37 20.55 -2.55
CA ASP A 779 18.34 19.21 -3.15
C ASP A 779 18.38 18.09 -2.10
N ALA A 780 19.15 18.23 -1.02
CA ALA A 780 19.18 17.28 0.09
C ALA A 780 17.79 17.11 0.74
N VAL A 781 17.12 18.23 1.02
CA VAL A 781 15.79 18.26 1.63
C VAL A 781 14.70 17.84 0.64
N THR A 782 14.84 18.20 -0.64
CA THR A 782 13.96 17.71 -1.72
C THR A 782 14.02 16.20 -1.85
N MET A 783 15.20 15.59 -1.67
CA MET A 783 15.38 14.15 -1.77
C MET A 783 14.63 13.39 -0.67
N SER A 784 14.70 13.85 0.59
CA SER A 784 13.94 13.26 1.71
C SER A 784 12.43 13.30 1.45
N ILE A 785 11.89 14.45 1.04
CA ILE A 785 10.46 14.57 0.66
C ILE A 785 10.13 13.69 -0.56
N HIS A 786 11.03 13.63 -1.56
CA HIS A 786 10.86 12.80 -2.75
C HIS A 786 10.79 11.31 -2.40
N ILE A 787 11.68 10.80 -1.53
CA ILE A 787 11.68 9.42 -1.05
C ILE A 787 10.37 9.13 -0.32
N ALA A 788 10.02 9.96 0.66
CA ALA A 788 8.89 9.75 1.56
C ALA A 788 7.51 9.83 0.87
N ALA A 789 7.37 10.66 -0.17
CA ALA A 789 6.10 10.91 -0.86
C ALA A 789 6.04 10.28 -2.28
N PRO A 790 6.48 10.93 -3.37
CA PRO A 790 6.22 10.45 -4.73
C PRO A 790 7.02 9.20 -5.15
N PHE A 791 8.22 8.98 -4.60
CA PHE A 791 8.99 7.75 -4.85
C PHE A 791 8.32 6.54 -4.21
N HIS A 792 8.08 6.58 -2.90
CA HIS A 792 7.34 5.53 -2.18
C HIS A 792 5.97 5.26 -2.83
N THR A 793 5.16 6.29 -3.09
CA THR A 793 3.87 6.15 -3.79
C THR A 793 4.02 5.41 -5.11
N THR A 794 5.03 5.77 -5.93
CA THR A 794 5.27 5.15 -7.24
C THR A 794 5.56 3.66 -7.14
N VAL A 795 6.46 3.25 -6.24
CA VAL A 795 6.90 1.85 -6.14
C VAL A 795 5.88 0.97 -5.41
N ASN A 796 5.15 1.54 -4.44
CA ASN A 796 4.16 0.81 -3.65
C ASN A 796 2.79 0.68 -4.36
N TYR A 797 2.12 1.77 -4.73
CA TYR A 797 0.66 1.76 -4.96
C TYR A 797 0.18 1.00 -6.20
N LEU A 798 1.09 0.50 -7.05
CA LEU A 798 0.78 -0.36 -8.20
C LEU A 798 1.06 -1.87 -7.95
N GLN A 799 1.53 -2.31 -6.77
CA GLN A 799 1.81 -3.75 -6.56
C GLN A 799 0.53 -4.60 -6.67
N ASN A 800 -0.62 -4.15 -6.16
CA ASN A 800 -1.88 -4.90 -6.33
C ASN A 800 -2.22 -5.13 -7.82
N PHE A 801 -1.92 -4.14 -8.68
CA PHE A 801 -2.16 -4.28 -10.12
C PHE A 801 -1.19 -5.26 -10.79
N TYR A 802 0.11 -5.22 -10.46
CA TYR A 802 1.12 -6.04 -11.15
C TYR A 802 1.40 -7.41 -10.53
N GLN A 803 1.19 -7.58 -9.21
CA GLN A 803 1.62 -8.77 -8.46
C GLN A 803 0.46 -9.64 -7.96
N ALA A 804 -0.73 -9.10 -7.66
CA ALA A 804 -1.82 -9.91 -7.10
C ALA A 804 -2.33 -10.99 -8.08
N PHE A 805 -2.10 -10.83 -9.38
CA PHE A 805 -2.12 -11.94 -10.33
C PHE A 805 -0.73 -12.60 -10.37
N VAL A 806 -0.44 -13.42 -9.35
CA VAL A 806 0.91 -13.92 -8.99
C VAL A 806 1.75 -14.37 -10.18
N ILE A 807 1.17 -15.07 -11.16
CA ILE A 807 1.91 -15.62 -12.30
C ILE A 807 2.42 -14.57 -13.32
N ALA A 808 2.03 -13.29 -13.19
CA ALA A 808 2.58 -12.20 -13.98
C ALA A 808 3.83 -11.56 -13.35
N LYS A 809 3.95 -11.56 -12.02
CA LYS A 809 5.16 -11.13 -11.29
C LYS A 809 5.34 -11.94 -10.00
N PRO A 810 5.76 -13.22 -10.10
CA PRO A 810 5.88 -14.10 -8.93
C PRO A 810 7.17 -13.79 -8.14
N PRO A 811 7.20 -14.06 -6.82
CA PRO A 811 8.38 -13.82 -5.98
C PRO A 811 9.46 -14.91 -6.10
N MET A 812 9.12 -16.08 -6.64
CA MET A 812 10.02 -17.23 -6.80
C MET A 812 9.76 -18.02 -8.09
N LEU A 813 10.72 -18.87 -8.43
CA LEU A 813 10.53 -20.06 -9.27
C LEU A 813 10.28 -21.28 -8.36
N CYS A 814 9.45 -22.21 -8.83
CA CYS A 814 8.99 -23.41 -8.11
C CYS A 814 9.61 -24.72 -8.61
N GLN A 815 10.62 -24.62 -9.47
CA GLN A 815 11.49 -25.71 -9.96
C GLN A 815 12.92 -25.18 -10.12
N ASN A 816 13.89 -26.12 -10.24
CA ASN A 816 15.23 -25.79 -10.70
C ASN A 816 15.20 -25.08 -12.06
N LEU A 817 16.15 -24.18 -12.28
CA LEU A 817 16.34 -23.51 -13.57
C LEU A 817 16.91 -24.47 -14.62
N PRO A 818 16.63 -24.22 -15.92
CA PRO A 818 17.25 -24.96 -17.02
C PRO A 818 18.77 -24.78 -16.99
N ARG A 819 19.50 -25.85 -17.31
CA ARG A 819 20.97 -25.91 -17.29
C ARG A 819 21.57 -25.59 -18.65
N THR A 820 20.82 -25.78 -19.72
CA THR A 820 21.23 -25.46 -21.10
C THR A 820 20.15 -24.68 -21.83
N LEU A 821 20.53 -24.05 -22.95
CA LEU A 821 19.57 -23.42 -23.86
C LEU A 821 18.63 -24.46 -24.50
N ASP A 822 19.14 -25.64 -24.86
CA ASP A 822 18.32 -26.70 -25.47
C ASP A 822 17.23 -27.22 -24.51
N GLU A 823 17.55 -27.32 -23.22
CA GLU A 823 16.58 -27.65 -22.17
C GLU A 823 15.47 -26.59 -22.08
N LEU A 824 15.83 -25.31 -22.05
CA LEU A 824 14.87 -24.20 -22.05
C LEU A 824 14.02 -24.16 -23.34
N LEU A 825 14.62 -24.36 -24.50
CA LEU A 825 13.92 -24.37 -25.79
C LEU A 825 12.91 -25.52 -25.93
N GLY A 826 13.05 -26.58 -25.12
CA GLY A 826 12.10 -27.69 -25.01
C GLY A 826 10.90 -27.46 -24.08
N TYR A 827 10.85 -26.35 -23.34
CA TYR A 827 9.78 -26.11 -22.34
C TYR A 827 8.39 -26.01 -22.97
N THR A 828 7.40 -26.62 -22.31
CA THR A 828 5.98 -26.56 -22.67
C THR A 828 5.16 -25.77 -21.65
N GLU A 829 3.85 -25.58 -21.89
CA GLU A 829 2.93 -25.02 -20.89
C GLU A 829 2.99 -25.79 -19.56
N ALA A 830 3.12 -27.11 -19.61
CA ALA A 830 3.18 -27.94 -18.40
C ALA A 830 4.45 -27.68 -17.58
N ASP A 831 5.56 -27.33 -18.22
CA ASP A 831 6.84 -27.05 -17.55
C ASP A 831 6.87 -25.62 -17.00
N PHE A 832 6.33 -24.67 -17.77
CA PHE A 832 6.06 -23.32 -17.31
C PHE A 832 5.13 -23.31 -16.08
N VAL A 833 4.04 -24.09 -16.10
CA VAL A 833 3.09 -24.25 -14.98
C VAL A 833 3.77 -24.83 -13.73
N LYS A 834 4.62 -25.86 -13.86
CA LYS A 834 5.41 -26.41 -12.73
C LYS A 834 6.35 -25.39 -12.10
N SER A 835 6.87 -24.45 -12.90
CA SER A 835 7.82 -23.43 -12.45
C SER A 835 7.19 -22.27 -11.67
N LEU A 836 5.86 -22.20 -11.63
CA LEU A 836 5.07 -21.19 -10.93
C LEU A 836 4.50 -21.77 -9.62
N PRO A 837 4.01 -20.95 -8.66
CA PRO A 837 3.38 -21.42 -7.42
C PRO A 837 1.99 -22.06 -7.63
N ILE A 838 1.74 -22.68 -8.79
CA ILE A 838 0.49 -23.36 -9.13
C ILE A 838 0.44 -24.71 -8.42
N GLY A 839 -0.30 -24.75 -7.31
CA GLY A 839 -0.44 -25.89 -6.38
C GLY A 839 0.07 -25.55 -4.98
N ARG A 840 0.88 -24.50 -4.86
CA ARG A 840 1.53 -24.05 -3.62
C ARG A 840 0.67 -23.02 -2.90
N GLN A 841 -0.22 -23.51 -2.04
CA GLN A 841 -1.31 -22.68 -1.50
C GLN A 841 -0.83 -21.58 -0.54
N ARG A 842 0.20 -21.85 0.28
CA ARG A 842 0.80 -20.87 1.20
C ARG A 842 1.50 -19.77 0.41
N GLU A 843 2.36 -20.17 -0.52
CA GLU A 843 3.17 -19.33 -1.40
C GLU A 843 2.27 -18.41 -2.25
N TRP A 844 1.23 -18.96 -2.89
CA TRP A 844 0.26 -18.17 -3.65
C TRP A 844 -0.51 -17.19 -2.76
N LEU A 845 -0.98 -17.64 -1.59
CA LEU A 845 -1.72 -16.78 -0.66
C LEU A 845 -0.86 -15.61 -0.18
N LEU A 846 0.37 -15.88 0.25
CA LEU A 846 1.31 -14.86 0.72
C LEU A 846 1.73 -13.91 -0.41
N ALA A 847 2.03 -14.42 -1.61
CA ALA A 847 2.38 -13.60 -2.77
C ALA A 847 1.24 -12.68 -3.22
N ALA A 848 -0.02 -13.10 -3.09
CA ALA A 848 -1.20 -12.27 -3.32
C ALA A 848 -1.58 -11.39 -2.10
N GLN A 849 -1.00 -11.62 -0.93
CA GLN A 849 -1.28 -10.90 0.32
C GLN A 849 -0.26 -9.79 0.60
N VAL A 850 1.02 -9.93 0.22
CA VAL A 850 2.03 -8.85 0.28
C VAL A 850 1.54 -7.55 -0.38
N PRO A 851 1.15 -7.52 -1.68
CA PRO A 851 0.66 -6.30 -2.33
C PRO A 851 -0.68 -5.82 -1.74
N TRP A 852 -1.46 -6.69 -1.11
CA TRP A 852 -2.70 -6.30 -0.43
C TRP A 852 -2.46 -5.65 0.93
N LEU A 853 -1.38 -6.01 1.63
CA LEU A 853 -0.98 -5.35 2.88
C LEU A 853 -0.35 -3.98 2.60
N LEU A 854 0.36 -3.83 1.49
CA LEU A 854 1.18 -2.64 1.20
C LEU A 854 0.47 -1.60 0.31
N SER A 855 -0.21 -2.00 -0.78
CA SER A 855 -0.80 -1.05 -1.77
C SER A 855 -2.14 -0.41 -1.36
N PHE A 856 -2.38 -0.12 -0.07
CA PHE A 856 -3.61 0.59 0.32
C PHE A 856 -3.60 2.03 -0.22
N LYS A 857 -4.67 2.45 -0.92
CA LYS A 857 -4.80 3.84 -1.36
C LYS A 857 -4.84 4.76 -0.13
N VAL A 858 -4.03 5.82 -0.18
CA VAL A 858 -4.01 6.89 0.82
C VAL A 858 -5.40 7.51 1.05
N ALA A 859 -5.71 7.79 2.32
CA ALA A 859 -6.86 8.63 2.67
C ALA A 859 -6.66 10.05 2.12
N SER A 860 -7.73 10.68 1.62
CA SER A 860 -7.61 11.93 0.86
C SER A 860 -7.00 13.10 1.64
N ASP A 861 -7.14 13.10 2.98
CA ASP A 861 -6.53 14.07 3.90
C ASP A 861 -5.00 13.92 4.04
N ARG A 862 -4.43 12.80 3.61
CA ARG A 862 -2.98 12.49 3.68
C ARG A 862 -2.28 12.49 2.32
N SER A 863 -2.89 13.14 1.33
CA SER A 863 -2.28 13.43 0.03
C SER A 863 -1.34 14.65 0.09
N LEU A 864 -0.37 14.75 -0.82
CA LEU A 864 0.48 15.95 -0.97
C LEU A 864 -0.34 17.23 -1.16
N ILE A 865 -1.45 17.15 -1.90
CA ILE A 865 -2.30 18.31 -2.16
C ILE A 865 -3.14 18.74 -0.94
N ALA A 866 -3.59 17.77 -0.12
CA ALA A 866 -4.21 18.06 1.17
C ALA A 866 -3.21 18.64 2.18
N PHE A 867 -1.94 18.21 2.13
CA PHE A 867 -0.86 18.82 2.90
C PHE A 867 -0.63 20.29 2.51
N ALA A 868 -0.46 20.59 1.22
CA ALA A 868 -0.29 21.97 0.73
C ALA A 868 -1.46 22.89 1.14
N GLN A 869 -2.70 22.40 0.98
CA GLN A 869 -3.90 23.11 1.41
C GLN A 869 -3.95 23.32 2.94
N SER A 870 -3.55 22.32 3.71
CA SER A 870 -3.52 22.39 5.18
C SER A 870 -2.46 23.37 5.67
N GLN A 871 -1.26 23.34 5.08
CA GLN A 871 -0.17 24.26 5.38
C GLN A 871 -0.60 25.71 5.11
N TRP A 872 -1.19 25.99 3.93
CA TRP A 872 -1.71 27.32 3.62
C TRP A 872 -2.80 27.76 4.61
N ARG A 873 -3.73 26.88 4.99
CA ARG A 873 -4.84 27.20 5.90
C ARG A 873 -4.40 27.43 7.34
N ALA A 874 -3.45 26.64 7.85
CA ALA A 874 -2.92 26.75 9.20
C ALA A 874 -1.96 27.94 9.37
N THR A 875 -1.24 28.32 8.30
CA THR A 875 -0.30 29.46 8.33
C THR A 875 -1.03 30.77 8.68
N PRO A 876 -0.58 31.53 9.70
CA PRO A 876 -1.21 32.79 10.09
C PRO A 876 -1.21 33.87 8.99
N ARG A 877 -2.20 34.78 9.03
CA ARG A 877 -2.34 35.88 8.03
C ARG A 877 -1.15 36.84 7.98
N TRP A 878 -0.26 36.87 8.98
CA TRP A 878 0.96 37.69 9.00
C TRP A 878 2.19 37.01 8.38
N GLU A 879 2.22 35.67 8.28
CA GLU A 879 3.33 34.89 7.70
C GLU A 879 3.22 34.82 6.17
N LYS A 880 3.21 36.00 5.54
CA LYS A 880 2.92 36.20 4.11
C LYS A 880 3.80 35.35 3.17
N LYS A 881 5.09 35.18 3.48
CA LYS A 881 6.01 34.39 2.65
C LYS A 881 5.68 32.89 2.71
N VAL A 882 5.40 32.34 3.89
CA VAL A 882 4.98 30.94 4.07
C VAL A 882 3.65 30.70 3.35
N LYS A 883 2.67 31.61 3.49
CA LYS A 883 1.40 31.52 2.72
C LYS A 883 1.64 31.51 1.22
N ALA A 884 2.35 32.49 0.67
CA ALA A 884 2.56 32.60 -0.78
C ALA A 884 3.28 31.36 -1.36
N VAL A 885 4.27 30.82 -0.65
CA VAL A 885 4.98 29.59 -1.06
C VAL A 885 4.08 28.35 -0.97
N SER A 886 3.18 28.28 0.02
CA SER A 886 2.20 27.19 0.15
C SER A 886 1.09 27.28 -0.90
N GLU A 887 0.72 28.50 -1.31
CA GLU A 887 -0.26 28.80 -2.36
C GLU A 887 0.30 28.38 -3.73
N GLN A 888 1.52 28.83 -4.06
CA GLN A 888 2.26 28.40 -5.24
C GLN A 888 2.43 26.88 -5.29
N PHE A 889 2.79 26.22 -4.18
CA PHE A 889 2.94 24.77 -4.16
C PHE A 889 1.61 24.04 -4.39
N TYR A 890 0.50 24.53 -3.81
CA TYR A 890 -0.82 23.97 -4.09
C TYR A 890 -1.22 24.13 -5.57
N ASP A 891 -1.01 25.31 -6.15
CA ASP A 891 -1.36 25.58 -7.55
C ASP A 891 -0.48 24.79 -8.53
N GLU A 892 0.83 24.71 -8.28
CA GLU A 892 1.74 23.86 -9.08
C GLU A 892 1.37 22.36 -8.97
N LEU A 893 0.88 21.88 -7.81
CA LEU A 893 0.30 20.53 -7.72
C LEU A 893 -1.00 20.39 -8.52
N ARG A 894 -1.87 21.42 -8.59
CA ARG A 894 -3.04 21.43 -9.49
C ARG A 894 -2.64 21.34 -10.97
N GLU A 895 -1.54 21.97 -11.37
CA GLU A 895 -0.99 21.86 -12.73
C GLU A 895 -0.47 20.44 -13.01
N LEU A 896 0.22 19.82 -12.06
CA LEU A 896 0.72 18.44 -12.21
C LEU A 896 -0.39 17.40 -12.38
N GLU A 897 -1.55 17.55 -11.74
CA GLU A 897 -2.72 16.67 -12.01
C GLU A 897 -3.06 16.64 -13.51
N VAL A 898 -3.08 17.81 -14.16
CA VAL A 898 -3.39 17.95 -15.59
C VAL A 898 -2.24 17.41 -16.45
N GLU A 899 -0.99 17.74 -16.11
CA GLU A 899 0.19 17.26 -16.84
C GLU A 899 0.31 15.74 -16.82
N PHE A 900 -0.04 15.08 -15.72
CA PHE A 900 0.07 13.63 -15.58
C PHE A 900 -1.03 12.90 -16.36
N VAL A 901 -2.26 13.45 -16.38
CA VAL A 901 -3.33 12.98 -17.28
C VAL A 901 -2.90 13.12 -18.74
N VAL A 902 -2.38 14.29 -19.15
CA VAL A 902 -1.90 14.52 -20.52
C VAL A 902 -0.77 13.55 -20.88
N THR A 903 0.22 13.38 -20.00
CA THR A 903 1.32 12.43 -20.20
C THR A 903 0.78 11.02 -20.40
N SER A 904 -0.11 10.54 -19.51
CA SER A 904 -0.73 9.21 -19.65
C SER A 904 -1.56 9.07 -20.93
N MET A 905 -2.17 10.15 -21.44
CA MET A 905 -2.91 10.14 -22.71
C MET A 905 -2.00 10.16 -23.95
N THR A 906 -0.74 10.57 -23.83
CA THR A 906 0.24 10.55 -24.94
C THR A 906 0.99 9.23 -25.13
N MET A 907 0.81 8.26 -24.23
CA MET A 907 1.34 6.91 -24.34
C MET A 907 0.73 6.15 -25.55
N ASP A 908 1.36 5.05 -25.98
CA ASP A 908 0.84 4.23 -27.08
C ASP A 908 -0.56 3.67 -26.79
N LYS A 909 -1.41 3.64 -27.81
CA LYS A 909 -2.80 3.15 -27.70
C LYS A 909 -2.85 1.80 -26.98
N GLY A 910 -3.59 1.75 -25.88
CA GLY A 910 -3.76 0.56 -25.06
C GLY A 910 -2.64 0.27 -24.05
N SER A 911 -1.71 1.20 -23.79
CA SER A 911 -0.88 1.17 -22.57
C SER A 911 -1.76 1.34 -21.33
N ILE A 912 -1.27 0.89 -20.19
CA ILE A 912 -1.95 1.05 -18.89
C ILE A 912 -1.90 2.54 -18.50
N PRO A 913 -3.01 3.18 -18.08
CA PRO A 913 -2.99 4.57 -17.61
C PRO A 913 -2.06 4.74 -16.40
N TYR A 914 -1.25 5.79 -16.38
CA TYR A 914 -0.20 5.96 -15.38
C TYR A 914 -0.51 7.12 -14.42
N MET A 915 -1.45 6.86 -13.50
CA MET A 915 -2.00 7.87 -12.57
C MET A 915 -1.47 7.74 -11.13
N VAL A 916 -0.49 6.86 -10.87
CA VAL A 916 0.04 6.61 -9.51
C VAL A 916 0.59 7.85 -8.80
N MET A 917 1.20 8.77 -9.55
CA MET A 917 1.77 10.02 -9.03
C MET A 917 0.81 11.21 -8.97
N ASP A 918 -0.45 11.05 -9.36
CA ASP A 918 -1.50 12.08 -9.25
C ASP A 918 -1.45 12.74 -7.85
N PRO A 919 -1.24 14.06 -7.73
CA PRO A 919 -1.15 14.77 -6.45
C PRO A 919 -2.30 14.55 -5.47
N SER A 920 -3.50 14.18 -5.95
CA SER A 920 -4.65 13.79 -5.12
C SER A 920 -4.63 12.32 -4.65
N ASN A 921 -3.72 11.50 -5.17
CA ASN A 921 -3.46 10.10 -4.77
C ASN A 921 -2.07 9.89 -4.15
N CYS A 922 -1.10 10.78 -4.41
CA CYS A 922 0.25 10.71 -3.86
C CYS A 922 0.26 11.02 -2.37
N ALA A 923 0.77 10.09 -1.55
CA ALA A 923 0.84 10.26 -0.11
C ALA A 923 1.82 11.38 0.30
N VAL A 924 1.58 12.00 1.46
CA VAL A 924 2.50 12.99 2.06
C VAL A 924 3.71 12.34 2.74
N SER A 925 3.57 11.09 3.21
CA SER A 925 4.60 10.32 3.93
C SER A 925 4.52 8.83 3.60
N ILE A 926 5.47 8.04 4.11
CA ILE A 926 5.38 6.59 4.15
C ILE A 926 4.40 6.19 5.25
N LEU A 927 3.22 5.69 4.84
CA LEU A 927 2.03 5.47 5.69
C LEU A 927 1.62 4.01 5.86
N ILE A 928 2.18 3.12 5.04
CA ILE A 928 1.88 1.69 4.89
C ILE A 928 3.09 0.97 4.30
#